data_AF-A0A3B9D4G2-F1
#
_entry.id   AF-A0A3B9D4G2-F1
#
_cell.length_a   1.000
_cell.length_b   1.000
_cell.length_c   1.000
_cell.angle_alpha   90.00
_cell.angle_beta   90.00
_cell.angle_gamma   90.00
#
_symmetry.space_group_name_H-M   'P 1'
#
loop_
_entity.id
_entity.type
_entity.pdbx_description
1 polymer ?
#
loop_
_entity_poly.entity_id
_entity_poly.type
_entity_poly.pdbx_seq_one_letter_code
_entity_poly.pdbx_strand_id
1 'polypeptide(L)'
;MNQICRDIFRAIHEGKWLKIEYRNKADQITKYWIGIRDLDPAKRTLKVDGLHLGMYTLGEYDKIFVDSILSTEVLEGTYCPENRRLIEDIEMHPERYKTIFSSAANLKILNYLELCNRMDTTPYITDYDLIHYIDGDRVKNGRYALNDQQFQEVVSNFQYSLSHEKKKSTNLRIKKLALNVLSIHTAKGLYVLAYRNLNLDVKNRVFQPDEDITVCTQFGIDGQTENARKFLDADEYELLEDFENNLEKIKDAITGHGGQKPVVDDMPYVLGLGMDVVLNLHDEYKAILDMFEKQQVTYPVKAFFGELLERPRRTKAYPIALINQNINLDQLLAINNAMKYPLAYIQGPPGTGKTNTIINTIITAFFNNTTVLFASYNNVPIDNVFEKLTHLEYHGQTIPFPVLRLGNIDKVKAAISYINRLRNQVQTVKIFTSTLDKRKDDRVDRAKRLSARLKEYEEILDLKERKETLSHLMEYQEHIKNAMNLLPFQMDLQGYQMQKLDQRIHQIGEISDSDALQLLDRNEEEFYQYLFYTSARYIKTLEEPKYQELREILDSGENPAAQALAFNKYMQKSENVKKLQRVFPVIITTCISAHKIGEPEPLFDMTIMDEASQCNVAISLVPIIRGEKLMLVGDPQQLNPVILLGELINRKLRRRYHVAEEYDYRKNSIYKTYLACDAVSDEVLLRSHYRCNREIIGFNNKKYYNSKLQICSKSKEPEPLVYVDVKSDRAEIKNTSPAEADEVIAYAKQNTDKSIAVITPFVNQRALIEQAIKENHLENLVCGTVHAFQGDEKDVVLFSTALSDRTNAGTYQWLKNNKELINVATSRAKDKLVLLADSKELERLHAGQADDDLYELAQYIKTNGKSEITEKHISSRALGIQPFSTATENAFLENLTHALENIWLSQSKYVIHKEVAISQVFQDNMTYDDLFYMGRFDFVVYEKQGKKELPVLAIELDGKEHFEDAVVQERDRKKNAICEAHNMEIIRVENSYARRYNHIKGILMDYFSRVH
;
A
#
# COMPACT_ATOMS: atom_id res chain seq x y z
N MET A 1 12.14 -20.38 7.39
CA MET A 1 11.35 -21.61 7.17
C MET A 1 12.06 -22.41 6.13
N ASN A 2 12.18 -23.74 6.28
CA ASN A 2 12.75 -24.50 5.16
C ASN A 2 11.82 -24.35 3.94
N GLN A 3 12.37 -23.98 2.78
CA GLN A 3 11.68 -23.79 1.49
C GLN A 3 10.63 -24.88 1.22
N ILE A 4 10.98 -26.11 1.61
CA ILE A 4 10.15 -27.30 1.53
C ILE A 4 8.78 -27.12 2.18
N CYS A 5 8.72 -26.57 3.39
CA CYS A 5 7.47 -26.42 4.13
C CYS A 5 6.57 -25.35 3.49
N ARG A 6 7.15 -24.27 2.96
CA ARG A 6 6.40 -23.24 2.23
C ARG A 6 5.81 -23.79 0.93
N ASP A 7 6.60 -24.53 0.16
CA ASP A 7 6.12 -25.14 -1.08
C ASP A 7 5.04 -26.18 -0.81
N ILE A 8 5.17 -26.97 0.27
CA ILE A 8 4.11 -27.88 0.76
C ILE A 8 2.84 -27.10 1.08
N PHE A 9 2.93 -26.03 1.88
CA PHE A 9 1.79 -25.19 2.23
C PHE A 9 1.10 -24.66 0.97
N ARG A 10 1.91 -24.15 0.02
CA ARG A 10 1.45 -23.59 -1.24
C ARG A 10 0.76 -24.63 -2.12
N ALA A 11 1.34 -25.81 -2.28
CA ALA A 11 0.76 -26.90 -3.07
C ALA A 11 -0.56 -27.42 -2.49
N ILE A 12 -0.69 -27.48 -1.16
CA ILE A 12 -1.95 -27.84 -0.48
C ILE A 12 -3.04 -26.80 -0.78
N HIS A 13 -2.74 -25.51 -0.64
CA HIS A 13 -3.74 -24.44 -0.81
C HIS A 13 -4.07 -24.10 -2.27
N GLU A 14 -3.14 -24.36 -3.20
CA GLU A 14 -3.34 -24.07 -4.63
C GLU A 14 -3.77 -25.31 -5.44
N GLY A 15 -3.82 -26.48 -4.82
CA GLY A 15 -4.12 -27.74 -5.51
C GLY A 15 -3.12 -28.05 -6.62
N LYS A 16 -1.81 -28.00 -6.32
CA LYS A 16 -0.72 -28.19 -7.29
C LYS A 16 0.16 -29.39 -6.95
N TRP A 17 0.80 -29.95 -7.97
CA TRP A 17 1.86 -30.94 -7.78
C TRP A 17 3.18 -30.27 -7.39
N LEU A 18 3.98 -30.97 -6.59
CA LEU A 18 5.34 -30.55 -6.22
C LEU A 18 6.35 -31.46 -6.89
N LYS A 19 7.36 -30.88 -7.51
CA LYS A 19 8.57 -31.61 -7.85
C LYS A 19 9.45 -31.70 -6.61
N ILE A 20 9.89 -32.92 -6.29
CA ILE A 20 10.77 -33.18 -5.14
C ILE A 20 11.98 -34.03 -5.51
N GLU A 21 13.09 -33.77 -4.83
CA GLU A 21 14.20 -34.70 -4.71
C GLU A 21 14.12 -35.36 -3.33
N TYR A 22 13.92 -36.67 -3.31
CA TYR A 22 13.67 -37.42 -2.08
C TYR A 22 14.80 -38.41 -1.80
N ARG A 23 15.32 -38.39 -0.58
CA ARG A 23 16.31 -39.37 -0.09
C ARG A 23 15.58 -40.51 0.62
N ASN A 24 15.66 -41.71 0.08
CA ASN A 24 15.03 -42.88 0.69
C ASN A 24 15.92 -43.47 1.82
N LYS A 25 15.42 -44.51 2.52
CA LYS A 25 16.15 -45.19 3.61
C LYS A 25 17.44 -45.89 3.19
N ALA A 26 17.64 -46.12 1.90
CA ALA A 26 18.86 -46.71 1.34
C ALA A 26 19.83 -45.62 0.81
N ASP A 27 19.65 -44.36 1.21
CA ASP A 27 20.39 -43.17 0.78
C ASP A 27 20.36 -42.90 -0.73
N GLN A 28 19.41 -43.49 -1.46
CA GLN A 28 19.21 -43.20 -2.88
C GLN A 28 18.36 -41.95 -3.05
N ILE A 29 18.81 -41.05 -3.92
CA ILE A 29 18.09 -39.83 -4.29
C ILE A 29 17.26 -40.12 -5.53
N THR A 30 15.96 -39.91 -5.43
CA THR A 30 14.99 -40.14 -6.50
C THR A 30 14.16 -38.88 -6.74
N LYS A 31 13.74 -38.66 -7.98
CA LYS A 31 12.99 -37.47 -8.39
C LYS A 31 11.54 -37.83 -8.65
N TYR A 32 10.63 -37.15 -7.97
CA TYR A 32 9.19 -37.35 -8.11
C TYR A 32 8.49 -36.03 -8.41
N TRP A 33 7.34 -36.13 -9.07
CA TRP A 33 6.27 -35.17 -8.81
C TRP A 33 5.31 -35.79 -7.80
N ILE A 34 4.89 -35.03 -6.80
CA ILE A 34 3.96 -35.48 -5.77
C ILE A 34 2.74 -34.56 -5.67
N GLY A 35 1.54 -35.15 -5.64
CA GLY A 35 0.29 -34.47 -5.29
C GLY A 35 -0.05 -34.79 -3.84
N ILE A 36 -0.25 -33.77 -2.99
CA ILE A 36 -0.45 -33.98 -1.55
C ILE A 36 -1.91 -34.33 -1.28
N ARG A 37 -2.14 -35.51 -0.73
CA ARG A 37 -3.47 -35.98 -0.28
C ARG A 37 -3.74 -35.61 1.18
N ASP A 38 -2.73 -35.70 2.05
CA ASP A 38 -2.88 -35.50 3.50
C ASP A 38 -1.53 -35.18 4.18
N LEU A 39 -1.57 -34.61 5.38
CA LEU A 39 -0.39 -34.24 6.18
C LEU A 39 -0.58 -34.64 7.65
N ASP A 40 0.35 -35.42 8.19
CA ASP A 40 0.45 -35.70 9.64
C ASP A 40 1.51 -34.76 10.25
N PRO A 41 1.11 -33.68 10.96
CA PRO A 41 2.03 -32.69 11.49
C PRO A 41 2.88 -33.21 12.67
N ALA A 42 2.38 -34.19 13.42
CA ALA A 42 3.10 -34.76 14.57
C ALA A 42 4.26 -35.63 14.11
N LYS A 43 4.08 -36.38 13.02
CA LYS A 43 5.13 -37.25 12.44
C LYS A 43 5.91 -36.58 11.31
N ARG A 44 5.49 -35.39 10.87
CA ARG A 44 6.05 -34.68 9.70
C ARG A 44 6.05 -35.56 8.45
N THR A 45 4.94 -36.24 8.20
CA THR A 45 4.78 -37.14 7.04
C THR A 45 3.62 -36.73 6.14
N LEU A 46 3.82 -36.85 4.83
CA LEU A 46 2.80 -36.62 3.81
C LEU A 46 2.24 -37.94 3.28
N LYS A 47 0.94 -37.95 2.97
CA LYS A 47 0.35 -38.92 2.05
C LYS A 47 0.26 -38.27 0.67
N VAL A 48 0.78 -38.93 -0.34
CA VAL A 48 0.87 -38.36 -1.68
C VAL A 48 0.49 -39.35 -2.77
N ASP A 49 0.10 -38.82 -3.91
CA ASP A 49 0.19 -39.48 -5.21
C ASP A 49 1.54 -39.08 -5.83
N GLY A 50 2.32 -40.03 -6.36
CA GLY A 50 3.69 -39.79 -6.82
C GLY A 50 3.94 -40.30 -8.24
N LEU A 51 4.45 -39.43 -9.11
CA LEU A 51 4.94 -39.75 -10.45
C LEU A 51 6.47 -39.88 -10.42
N HIS A 52 6.99 -41.06 -10.75
CA HIS A 52 8.43 -41.28 -10.84
C HIS A 52 8.99 -40.72 -12.16
N LEU A 53 9.86 -39.71 -12.09
CA LEU A 53 10.26 -38.95 -13.29
C LEU A 53 11.17 -39.70 -14.27
N GLY A 54 11.84 -40.75 -13.83
CA GLY A 54 12.64 -41.62 -14.71
C GLY A 54 11.87 -42.79 -15.33
N MET A 55 10.70 -43.13 -14.79
CA MET A 55 9.91 -44.30 -15.22
C MET A 55 8.53 -43.91 -15.77
N TYR A 56 8.09 -42.67 -15.52
CA TYR A 56 6.75 -42.16 -15.84
C TYR A 56 5.61 -43.01 -15.26
N THR A 57 5.87 -43.69 -14.14
CA THR A 57 4.90 -44.50 -13.41
C THR A 57 4.30 -43.74 -12.24
N LEU A 58 2.98 -43.88 -12.06
CA LEU A 58 2.23 -43.32 -10.94
C LEU A 58 2.10 -44.37 -9.84
N GLY A 59 2.21 -43.92 -8.58
CA GLY A 59 1.95 -44.74 -7.40
C GLY A 59 1.41 -43.90 -6.25
N GLU A 60 0.77 -44.54 -5.28
CA GLU A 60 0.30 -43.89 -4.05
C GLU A 60 1.25 -44.20 -2.90
N TYR A 61 1.67 -43.18 -2.16
CA TYR A 61 2.64 -43.31 -1.06
C TYR A 61 2.06 -42.67 0.20
N ASP A 62 1.78 -43.49 1.22
CA ASP A 62 1.15 -43.00 2.46
C ASP A 62 2.12 -42.45 3.51
N LYS A 63 3.43 -42.58 3.28
CA LYS A 63 4.47 -42.14 4.23
C LYS A 63 5.69 -41.58 3.50
N ILE A 64 5.63 -40.31 3.16
CA ILE A 64 6.79 -39.51 2.73
C ILE A 64 7.21 -38.60 3.88
N PHE A 65 8.45 -38.70 4.34
CA PHE A 65 8.96 -37.83 5.42
C PHE A 65 9.35 -36.47 4.87
N VAL A 66 8.81 -35.39 5.44
CA VAL A 66 9.13 -34.02 5.04
C VAL A 66 10.63 -33.74 5.17
N ASP A 67 11.26 -34.25 6.24
CA ASP A 67 12.68 -34.06 6.51
C ASP A 67 13.61 -34.86 5.58
N SER A 68 13.08 -35.79 4.78
CA SER A 68 13.83 -36.55 3.78
C SER A 68 13.72 -35.94 2.37
N ILE A 69 12.96 -34.86 2.21
CA ILE A 69 12.92 -34.05 0.99
C ILE A 69 14.15 -33.14 0.99
N LEU A 70 14.89 -33.14 -0.13
CA LEU A 70 16.11 -32.35 -0.31
C LEU A 70 15.85 -31.02 -1.01
N SER A 71 14.88 -31.01 -1.93
CA SER A 71 14.46 -29.82 -2.66
C SER A 71 13.00 -29.95 -3.08
N THR A 72 12.32 -28.81 -3.22
CA THR A 72 10.93 -28.68 -3.66
C THR A 72 10.82 -27.60 -4.73
N GLU A 73 9.83 -27.75 -5.61
CA GLU A 73 9.44 -26.74 -6.60
C GLU A 73 7.96 -26.95 -6.92
N VAL A 74 7.12 -25.93 -6.71
CA VAL A 74 5.70 -25.98 -7.09
C VAL A 74 5.57 -25.98 -8.60
N LEU A 75 4.84 -26.95 -9.14
CA LEU A 75 4.64 -27.10 -10.58
C LEU A 75 3.44 -26.28 -11.03
N GLU A 76 3.71 -25.06 -11.46
CA GLU A 76 2.72 -24.20 -12.13
C GLU A 76 2.12 -24.90 -13.34
N GLY A 77 0.82 -24.76 -13.56
CA GLY A 77 0.14 -25.42 -14.69
C GLY A 77 -0.23 -26.89 -14.43
N THR A 78 -0.07 -27.41 -13.22
CA THR A 78 -0.57 -28.74 -12.82
C THR A 78 -1.87 -28.63 -12.01
N TYR A 79 -2.60 -29.73 -11.87
CA TYR A 79 -3.81 -29.85 -11.06
C TYR A 79 -3.71 -31.04 -10.11
N CYS A 80 -3.99 -30.79 -8.83
CA CYS A 80 -4.17 -31.77 -7.78
C CYS A 80 -5.45 -31.43 -7.01
N PRO A 81 -6.36 -32.39 -6.77
CA PRO A 81 -7.57 -32.13 -5.98
C PRO A 81 -7.25 -31.54 -4.60
N GLU A 82 -7.88 -30.41 -4.26
CA GLU A 82 -7.71 -29.77 -2.96
C GLU A 82 -8.37 -30.60 -1.85
N ASN A 83 -7.62 -30.93 -0.80
CA ASN A 83 -8.18 -31.52 0.42
C ASN A 83 -8.75 -30.41 1.32
N ARG A 84 -10.01 -30.05 1.09
CA ARG A 84 -10.70 -28.99 1.87
C ARG A 84 -10.66 -29.22 3.38
N ARG A 85 -10.78 -30.48 3.83
CA ARG A 85 -10.72 -30.81 5.26
C ARG A 85 -9.34 -30.51 5.85
N LEU A 86 -8.26 -30.79 5.12
CA LEU A 86 -6.91 -30.48 5.56
C LEU A 86 -6.68 -28.96 5.60
N ILE A 87 -7.16 -28.23 4.59
CA ILE A 87 -7.05 -26.76 4.55
C ILE A 87 -7.80 -26.13 5.74
N GLU A 88 -9.04 -26.58 6.00
CA GLU A 88 -9.84 -26.15 7.15
C GLU A 88 -9.18 -26.52 8.50
N ASP A 89 -8.56 -27.70 8.61
CA ASP A 89 -7.85 -28.11 9.84
C ASP A 89 -6.58 -27.28 10.10
N ILE A 90 -5.80 -26.97 9.07
CA ILE A 90 -4.64 -26.07 9.17
C ILE A 90 -5.08 -24.67 9.63
N GLU A 91 -6.26 -24.23 9.19
CA GLU A 91 -6.83 -22.94 9.54
C GLU A 91 -7.38 -22.87 10.95
N MET A 92 -8.17 -23.86 11.36
CA MET A 92 -8.81 -23.88 12.68
C MET A 92 -7.81 -24.21 13.80
N HIS A 93 -6.72 -24.92 13.48
CA HIS A 93 -5.75 -25.41 14.45
C HIS A 93 -4.29 -25.11 14.04
N PRO A 94 -3.90 -23.84 13.83
CA PRO A 94 -2.56 -23.50 13.32
C PRO A 94 -1.43 -23.94 14.26
N GLU A 95 -1.66 -23.96 15.58
CA GLU A 95 -0.69 -24.44 16.57
C GLU A 95 -0.29 -25.90 16.37
N ARG A 96 -1.21 -26.74 15.87
CA ARG A 96 -0.94 -28.16 15.55
C ARG A 96 0.10 -28.30 14.45
N TYR A 97 0.13 -27.35 13.51
CA TYR A 97 0.99 -27.36 12.34
C TYR A 97 2.26 -26.51 12.50
N LYS A 98 2.42 -25.81 13.62
CA LYS A 98 3.53 -24.88 13.90
C LYS A 98 4.92 -25.48 13.69
N THR A 99 5.07 -26.78 13.94
CA THR A 99 6.33 -27.51 13.72
C THR A 99 6.72 -27.55 12.24
N ILE A 100 5.75 -27.47 11.33
CA ILE A 100 5.96 -27.47 9.87
C ILE A 100 5.78 -26.06 9.31
N PHE A 101 4.76 -25.32 9.72
CA PHE A 101 4.44 -23.97 9.26
C PHE A 101 4.62 -22.97 10.42
N SER A 102 5.78 -22.32 10.51
CA SER A 102 6.15 -21.48 11.66
C SER A 102 5.25 -20.24 11.87
N SER A 103 4.68 -19.67 10.81
CA SER A 103 3.57 -18.70 10.86
C SER A 103 2.64 -18.87 9.66
N ALA A 104 1.56 -19.62 9.85
CA ALA A 104 0.56 -19.87 8.81
C ALA A 104 -0.15 -18.57 8.36
N ALA A 105 -0.37 -17.61 9.26
CA ALA A 105 -0.99 -16.33 8.95
C ALA A 105 -0.11 -15.48 8.01
N ASN A 106 1.18 -15.35 8.32
CA ASN A 106 2.11 -14.55 7.51
C ASN A 106 2.31 -15.20 6.13
N LEU A 107 2.36 -16.55 6.08
CA LEU A 107 2.39 -17.31 4.82
C LEU A 107 1.18 -17.06 3.92
N LYS A 108 -0.03 -17.03 4.48
CA LYS A 108 -1.27 -16.75 3.74
C LYS A 108 -1.18 -15.39 3.04
N ILE A 109 -0.81 -14.35 3.79
CA ILE A 109 -0.67 -12.98 3.26
C ILE A 109 0.41 -12.93 2.16
N LEU A 110 1.61 -13.46 2.42
CA LEU A 110 2.72 -13.39 1.46
C LEU A 110 2.43 -14.17 0.17
N ASN A 111 1.84 -15.37 0.27
CA ASN A 111 1.48 -16.15 -0.92
C ASN A 111 0.36 -15.48 -1.72
N TYR A 112 -0.64 -14.90 -1.06
CA TYR A 112 -1.67 -14.10 -1.70
C TYR A 112 -1.06 -12.90 -2.47
N LEU A 113 -0.21 -12.11 -1.82
CA LEU A 113 0.43 -10.94 -2.45
C LEU A 113 1.34 -11.34 -3.62
N GLU A 114 2.09 -12.43 -3.49
CA GLU A 114 2.95 -12.94 -4.55
C GLU A 114 2.14 -13.37 -5.79
N LEU A 115 1.04 -14.11 -5.58
CA LEU A 115 0.16 -14.53 -6.67
C LEU A 115 -0.54 -13.34 -7.32
N CYS A 116 -1.03 -12.39 -6.54
CA CYS A 116 -1.62 -11.17 -7.05
C CYS A 116 -0.63 -10.40 -7.92
N ASN A 117 0.59 -10.13 -7.43
CA ASN A 117 1.64 -9.46 -8.20
C ASN A 117 2.00 -10.19 -9.51
N ARG A 118 1.99 -11.52 -9.48
CA ARG A 118 2.25 -12.35 -10.67
C ARG A 118 1.14 -12.24 -11.70
N MET A 119 -0.11 -12.18 -11.25
CA MET A 119 -1.30 -12.05 -12.09
C MET A 119 -1.59 -10.60 -12.50
N ASP A 120 -0.95 -9.63 -11.85
CA ASP A 120 -1.02 -8.20 -12.15
C ASP A 120 -0.13 -7.82 -13.35
N THR A 121 -0.28 -8.55 -14.45
CA THR A 121 0.53 -8.40 -15.66
C THR A 121 -0.36 -8.49 -16.90
N THR A 122 0.11 -7.95 -18.02
CA THR A 122 -0.61 -8.00 -19.30
C THR A 122 -0.25 -9.28 -20.05
N PRO A 123 -1.19 -10.23 -20.23
CA PRO A 123 -0.93 -11.45 -20.99
C PRO A 123 -0.84 -11.18 -22.49
N TYR A 124 -0.13 -12.05 -23.22
CA TYR A 124 0.01 -12.02 -24.68
C TYR A 124 0.01 -13.44 -25.26
N ILE A 125 -0.33 -13.60 -26.54
CA ILE A 125 -0.22 -14.90 -27.22
C ILE A 125 1.27 -15.20 -27.42
N THR A 126 1.68 -16.42 -27.10
CA THR A 126 3.04 -16.90 -27.33
C THR A 126 3.03 -18.30 -27.94
N ASP A 127 4.03 -18.59 -28.77
CA ASP A 127 4.31 -19.95 -29.21
C ASP A 127 4.73 -20.78 -28.00
N TYR A 128 3.84 -21.66 -27.58
CA TYR A 128 4.05 -22.59 -26.48
C TYR A 128 4.39 -23.95 -27.08
N ASP A 129 5.59 -24.46 -26.80
CA ASP A 129 6.14 -25.68 -27.42
C ASP A 129 5.24 -26.91 -27.26
N LEU A 130 4.32 -26.90 -26.28
CA LEU A 130 3.34 -27.95 -26.03
C LEU A 130 2.13 -27.93 -27.01
N ILE A 131 1.95 -26.87 -27.82
CA ILE A 131 0.79 -26.71 -28.72
C ILE A 131 0.99 -27.46 -30.05
N HIS A 132 2.23 -27.71 -30.48
CA HIS A 132 2.50 -28.31 -31.80
C HIS A 132 1.91 -29.72 -31.99
N TYR A 133 1.50 -30.40 -30.91
CA TYR A 133 0.91 -31.76 -30.94
C TYR A 133 -0.51 -31.83 -30.37
N ILE A 134 -1.13 -30.69 -30.04
CA ILE A 134 -2.48 -30.61 -29.49
C ILE A 134 -3.46 -30.25 -30.61
N ASP A 135 -4.13 -31.27 -31.13
CA ASP A 135 -5.21 -31.12 -32.10
C ASP A 135 -6.49 -30.60 -31.43
N GLY A 136 -6.90 -29.36 -31.74
CA GLY A 136 -8.07 -28.68 -31.16
C GLY A 136 -9.37 -29.49 -31.26
N ASP A 137 -9.51 -30.36 -32.27
CA ASP A 137 -10.71 -31.17 -32.52
C ASP A 137 -10.92 -32.29 -31.47
N ARG A 138 -9.95 -32.50 -30.57
CA ARG A 138 -10.01 -33.54 -29.53
C ARG A 138 -10.48 -33.07 -28.16
N VAL A 139 -10.79 -31.78 -28.00
CA VAL A 139 -11.33 -31.25 -26.73
C VAL A 139 -12.77 -31.76 -26.55
N LYS A 140 -13.01 -32.60 -25.54
CA LYS A 140 -14.36 -33.11 -25.18
C LYS A 140 -14.76 -32.59 -23.81
N ASN A 141 -15.90 -31.90 -23.74
CA ASN A 141 -16.38 -31.23 -22.51
C ASN A 141 -15.32 -30.32 -21.88
N GLY A 142 -14.53 -29.62 -22.71
CA GLY A 142 -13.43 -28.74 -22.27
C GLY A 142 -12.16 -29.46 -21.82
N ARG A 143 -12.14 -30.80 -21.70
CA ARG A 143 -10.96 -31.58 -21.30
C ARG A 143 -10.23 -32.16 -22.52
N TYR A 144 -8.91 -32.27 -22.42
CA TYR A 144 -8.07 -32.88 -23.44
C TYR A 144 -7.34 -34.11 -22.87
N ALA A 145 -7.62 -35.29 -23.41
CA ALA A 145 -6.99 -36.53 -22.96
C ALA A 145 -5.64 -36.75 -23.66
N LEU A 146 -4.61 -37.09 -22.88
CA LEU A 146 -3.26 -37.36 -23.38
C LEU A 146 -3.06 -38.86 -23.54
N ASN A 147 -2.49 -39.27 -24.68
CA ASN A 147 -1.93 -40.62 -24.80
C ASN A 147 -0.56 -40.72 -24.10
N ASP A 148 -0.01 -41.93 -23.97
CA ASP A 148 1.22 -42.16 -23.22
C ASP A 148 2.43 -41.39 -23.77
N GLN A 149 2.55 -41.29 -25.10
CA GLN A 149 3.64 -40.54 -25.74
C GLN A 149 3.50 -39.03 -25.49
N GLN A 150 2.28 -38.50 -25.67
CA GLN A 150 1.96 -37.09 -25.40
C GLN A 150 2.19 -36.75 -23.92
N PHE A 151 1.79 -37.62 -22.99
CA PHE A 151 1.99 -37.41 -21.56
C PHE A 151 3.49 -37.37 -21.20
N GLN A 152 4.29 -38.30 -21.73
CA GLN A 152 5.74 -38.31 -21.51
C GLN A 152 6.40 -37.04 -22.06
N GLU A 153 6.00 -36.61 -23.25
CA GLU A 153 6.50 -35.38 -23.87
C GLU A 153 6.11 -34.14 -23.07
N VAL A 154 4.85 -34.05 -22.61
CA VAL A 154 4.38 -32.96 -21.74
C VAL A 154 5.20 -32.90 -20.46
N VAL A 155 5.37 -34.02 -19.76
CA VAL A 155 6.16 -34.08 -18.51
C VAL A 155 7.63 -33.71 -18.78
N SER A 156 8.22 -34.19 -19.87
CA SER A 156 9.59 -33.85 -20.28
C SER A 156 9.75 -32.36 -20.58
N ASN A 157 8.79 -31.75 -21.27
CA ASN A 157 8.80 -30.31 -21.57
C ASN A 157 8.64 -29.46 -20.31
N PHE A 158 7.75 -29.82 -19.39
CA PHE A 158 7.67 -29.18 -18.08
C PHE A 158 9.02 -29.26 -17.35
N GLN A 159 9.72 -30.40 -17.39
CA GLN A 159 11.06 -30.54 -16.81
C GLN A 159 12.11 -29.66 -17.50
N TYR A 160 12.06 -29.58 -18.84
CA TYR A 160 13.00 -28.80 -19.65
C TYR A 160 12.82 -27.30 -19.42
N SER A 161 11.59 -26.77 -19.50
CA SER A 161 11.27 -25.36 -19.27
C SER A 161 11.73 -24.88 -17.89
N LEU A 162 11.49 -25.67 -16.84
CA LEU A 162 11.96 -25.40 -15.47
C LEU A 162 13.51 -25.34 -15.35
N SER A 163 14.22 -26.08 -16.21
CA SER A 163 15.70 -26.10 -16.21
C SER A 163 16.32 -24.96 -17.02
N HIS A 164 15.63 -24.47 -18.06
CA HIS A 164 16.11 -23.46 -19.00
C HIS A 164 15.78 -22.02 -18.59
N GLU A 165 14.62 -21.78 -17.96
CA GLU A 165 14.24 -20.45 -17.46
C GLU A 165 15.22 -19.94 -16.39
N LYS A 166 15.84 -20.82 -15.61
CA LYS A 166 16.88 -20.48 -14.61
C LYS A 166 18.17 -19.91 -15.22
N LYS A 167 18.43 -20.05 -16.52
CA LYS A 167 19.74 -19.75 -17.13
C LYS A 167 19.79 -18.52 -18.03
N LYS A 168 18.68 -17.92 -18.47
CA LYS A 168 18.71 -16.97 -19.60
C LYS A 168 17.95 -15.64 -19.49
N SER A 169 17.13 -15.39 -18.47
CA SER A 169 16.31 -14.16 -18.46
C SER A 169 16.35 -13.40 -17.14
N THR A 170 16.56 -12.09 -17.22
CA THR A 170 16.37 -11.15 -16.10
C THR A 170 14.90 -10.90 -15.77
N ASN A 171 13.98 -11.27 -16.67
CA ASN A 171 12.52 -11.15 -16.49
C ASN A 171 11.89 -12.54 -16.46
N LEU A 172 11.07 -12.82 -15.45
CA LEU A 172 10.43 -14.12 -15.31
C LEU A 172 9.25 -14.19 -16.27
N ARG A 173 9.37 -15.00 -17.33
CA ARG A 173 8.29 -15.22 -18.30
C ARG A 173 7.49 -16.43 -17.87
N ILE A 174 6.23 -16.23 -17.54
CA ILE A 174 5.33 -17.34 -17.27
C ILE A 174 4.64 -17.69 -18.57
N LYS A 175 4.71 -18.96 -18.93
CA LYS A 175 3.96 -19.49 -20.06
C LYS A 175 2.87 -20.45 -19.56
N LYS A 176 1.62 -20.26 -19.99
CA LYS A 176 0.45 -21.06 -19.60
C LYS A 176 -0.31 -21.55 -20.81
N LEU A 177 -0.94 -22.71 -20.67
CA LEU A 177 -2.01 -23.14 -21.57
C LEU A 177 -3.33 -22.56 -21.08
N ALA A 178 -4.16 -22.16 -22.04
CA ALA A 178 -5.50 -21.67 -21.78
C ALA A 178 -6.47 -22.20 -22.83
N LEU A 179 -7.75 -22.29 -22.47
CA LEU A 179 -8.85 -22.56 -23.38
C LEU A 179 -9.55 -21.24 -23.68
N ASN A 180 -9.65 -20.87 -24.96
CA ASN A 180 -10.37 -19.67 -25.38
C ASN A 180 -11.83 -19.74 -24.91
N VAL A 181 -12.33 -18.63 -24.39
CA VAL A 181 -13.75 -18.44 -24.11
C VAL A 181 -14.31 -17.31 -24.97
N LEU A 182 -13.58 -16.21 -25.09
CA LEU A 182 -13.97 -15.09 -25.93
C LEU A 182 -12.74 -14.30 -26.39
N SER A 183 -12.63 -14.10 -27.70
CA SER A 183 -11.59 -13.32 -28.35
C SER A 183 -12.19 -12.34 -29.36
N ILE A 184 -11.45 -11.27 -29.67
CA ILE A 184 -11.85 -10.22 -30.59
C ILE A 184 -10.79 -10.11 -31.69
N HIS A 185 -11.20 -10.25 -32.95
CA HIS A 185 -10.33 -9.98 -34.08
C HIS A 185 -10.15 -8.48 -34.27
N THR A 186 -8.92 -8.02 -34.14
CA THR A 186 -8.52 -6.62 -34.37
C THR A 186 -7.66 -6.53 -35.62
N ALA A 187 -7.49 -5.32 -36.17
CA ALA A 187 -6.57 -5.08 -37.30
C ALA A 187 -5.11 -5.45 -36.98
N LYS A 188 -4.75 -5.56 -35.69
CA LYS A 188 -3.40 -5.89 -35.24
C LYS A 188 -3.22 -7.37 -34.89
N GLY A 189 -4.31 -8.14 -34.79
CA GLY A 189 -4.27 -9.54 -34.36
C GLY A 189 -5.41 -9.91 -33.42
N LEU A 190 -5.30 -11.10 -32.81
CA LEU A 190 -6.31 -11.67 -31.93
C LEU A 190 -6.16 -11.14 -30.49
N TYR A 191 -7.17 -10.43 -30.00
CA TYR A 191 -7.27 -10.00 -28.61
C TYR A 191 -8.07 -11.03 -27.81
N VAL A 192 -7.41 -11.78 -26.92
CA VAL A 192 -8.09 -12.70 -26.00
C VAL A 192 -8.69 -11.93 -24.83
N LEU A 193 -10.02 -11.78 -24.82
CA LEU A 193 -10.76 -11.08 -23.77
C LEU A 193 -11.04 -11.99 -22.57
N ALA A 194 -11.31 -13.28 -22.81
CA ALA A 194 -11.60 -14.24 -21.75
C ALA A 194 -11.10 -15.65 -22.08
N TYR A 195 -10.55 -16.33 -21.07
CA TYR A 195 -10.06 -17.70 -21.18
C TYR A 195 -10.18 -18.48 -19.87
N ARG A 196 -10.08 -19.81 -19.91
CA ARG A 196 -9.88 -20.68 -18.73
C ARG A 196 -8.45 -21.20 -18.74
N ASN A 197 -7.72 -21.17 -17.61
CA ASN A 197 -6.41 -21.83 -17.61
C ASN A 197 -6.60 -23.33 -17.82
N LEU A 198 -5.67 -23.96 -18.53
CA LEU A 198 -5.67 -25.38 -18.79
C LEU A 198 -4.53 -26.02 -18.00
N ASN A 199 -4.87 -26.80 -16.98
CA ASN A 199 -3.90 -27.41 -16.06
C ASN A 199 -3.76 -28.92 -16.32
N LEU A 200 -2.54 -29.46 -16.20
CA LEU A 200 -2.26 -30.88 -16.31
C LEU A 200 -2.70 -31.61 -15.04
N ASP A 201 -3.77 -32.41 -15.14
CA ASP A 201 -4.08 -33.44 -14.16
C ASP A 201 -3.16 -34.64 -14.40
N VAL A 202 -2.10 -34.68 -13.60
CA VAL A 202 -1.05 -35.71 -13.70
C VAL A 202 -1.62 -37.10 -13.40
N LYS A 203 -2.58 -37.22 -12.48
CA LYS A 203 -3.16 -38.51 -12.06
C LYS A 203 -4.00 -39.11 -13.17
N ASN A 204 -4.85 -38.31 -13.77
CA ASN A 204 -5.79 -38.76 -14.80
C ASN A 204 -5.24 -38.63 -16.24
N ARG A 205 -4.04 -38.05 -16.42
CA ARG A 205 -3.39 -37.81 -17.71
C ARG A 205 -4.26 -36.99 -18.67
N VAL A 206 -4.91 -35.95 -18.13
CA VAL A 206 -5.73 -35.03 -18.90
C VAL A 206 -5.33 -33.60 -18.64
N PHE A 207 -5.49 -32.74 -19.64
CA PHE A 207 -5.57 -31.31 -19.43
C PHE A 207 -6.99 -30.94 -19.06
N GLN A 208 -7.15 -30.34 -17.88
CA GLN A 208 -8.42 -29.93 -17.31
C GLN A 208 -8.49 -28.40 -17.24
N PRO A 209 -9.58 -27.78 -17.74
CA PRO A 209 -9.77 -26.34 -17.62
C PRO A 209 -10.14 -26.00 -16.18
N ASP A 210 -9.70 -24.83 -15.73
CA ASP A 210 -10.18 -24.24 -14.49
C ASP A 210 -11.70 -24.05 -14.53
N GLU A 211 -12.34 -24.21 -13.37
CA GLU A 211 -13.77 -23.93 -13.19
C GLU A 211 -14.11 -22.46 -13.41
N ASP A 212 -13.10 -21.60 -13.42
CA ASP A 212 -13.24 -20.16 -13.46
C ASP A 212 -12.76 -19.55 -14.78
N ILE A 213 -13.50 -18.56 -15.27
CA ILE A 213 -13.08 -17.71 -16.38
C ILE A 213 -12.16 -16.59 -15.87
N THR A 214 -11.04 -16.40 -16.56
CA THR A 214 -10.16 -15.24 -16.43
C THR A 214 -10.52 -14.23 -17.51
N VAL A 215 -10.92 -13.03 -17.10
CA VAL A 215 -11.20 -11.91 -18.02
C VAL A 215 -9.98 -11.00 -18.08
N CYS A 216 -9.50 -10.73 -19.30
CA CYS A 216 -8.31 -9.94 -19.59
C CYS A 216 -8.71 -8.62 -20.23
N THR A 217 -8.81 -7.58 -19.41
CA THR A 217 -9.16 -6.23 -19.86
C THR A 217 -8.03 -5.53 -20.61
N GLN A 218 -6.82 -6.06 -20.54
CA GLN A 218 -5.66 -5.65 -21.33
C GLN A 218 -4.96 -6.89 -21.88
N PHE A 219 -4.46 -6.79 -23.11
CA PHE A 219 -3.78 -7.91 -23.77
C PHE A 219 -2.72 -7.42 -24.76
N GLY A 220 -1.58 -8.09 -24.79
CA GLY A 220 -0.47 -7.76 -25.70
C GLY A 220 -0.62 -8.45 -27.06
N ILE A 221 -0.45 -7.68 -28.12
CA ILE A 221 -0.41 -8.12 -29.51
C ILE A 221 0.80 -7.45 -30.17
N ASP A 222 1.79 -8.24 -30.61
CA ASP A 222 3.03 -7.75 -31.25
C ASP A 222 3.75 -6.62 -30.48
N GLY A 223 3.79 -6.72 -29.15
CA GLY A 223 4.42 -5.73 -28.29
C GLY A 223 3.60 -4.44 -28.05
N GLN A 224 2.38 -4.35 -28.60
CA GLN A 224 1.42 -3.30 -28.29
C GLN A 224 0.30 -3.83 -27.40
N THR A 225 -0.25 -3.00 -26.52
CA THR A 225 -1.36 -3.40 -25.65
C THR A 225 -2.70 -2.94 -26.23
N GLU A 226 -3.62 -3.88 -26.41
CA GLU A 226 -5.03 -3.65 -26.66
C GLU A 226 -5.80 -3.65 -25.33
N ASN A 227 -6.92 -2.92 -25.27
CA ASN A 227 -7.70 -2.72 -24.05
C ASN A 227 -9.19 -2.92 -24.33
N ALA A 228 -9.88 -3.62 -23.44
CA ALA A 228 -11.32 -3.86 -23.50
C ALA A 228 -12.14 -2.56 -23.63
N ARG A 229 -11.66 -1.44 -23.08
CA ARG A 229 -12.29 -0.12 -23.19
C ARG A 229 -12.38 0.43 -24.61
N LYS A 230 -11.70 -0.19 -25.58
CA LYS A 230 -11.89 0.13 -27.00
C LYS A 230 -13.19 -0.46 -27.56
N PHE A 231 -13.74 -1.47 -26.90
CA PHE A 231 -14.88 -2.25 -27.36
C PHE A 231 -16.10 -2.16 -26.42
N LEU A 232 -15.88 -1.81 -25.15
CA LEU A 232 -16.90 -1.74 -24.10
C LEU A 232 -16.86 -0.36 -23.42
N ASP A 233 -18.03 0.27 -23.26
CA ASP A 233 -18.21 1.50 -22.48
C ASP A 233 -18.13 1.22 -20.97
N ALA A 234 -18.10 2.26 -20.11
CA ALA A 234 -17.98 2.09 -18.66
C ALA A 234 -19.08 1.20 -18.04
N ASP A 235 -20.34 1.36 -18.46
CA ASP A 235 -21.49 0.57 -17.98
C ASP A 235 -21.42 -0.87 -18.52
N GLU A 236 -20.92 -1.05 -19.74
CA GLU A 236 -20.74 -2.38 -20.34
C GLU A 236 -19.50 -3.08 -19.79
N TYR A 237 -18.54 -2.31 -19.27
CA TYR A 237 -17.40 -2.82 -18.54
C TYR A 237 -17.82 -3.51 -17.25
N GLU A 238 -18.91 -3.05 -16.61
CA GLU A 238 -19.50 -3.73 -15.45
C GLU A 238 -20.02 -5.13 -15.81
N LEU A 239 -20.41 -5.37 -17.07
CA LEU A 239 -20.81 -6.72 -17.52
C LEU A 239 -19.67 -7.73 -17.36
N LEU A 240 -18.41 -7.28 -17.43
CA LEU A 240 -17.23 -8.12 -17.24
C LEU A 240 -17.09 -8.63 -15.79
N GLU A 241 -17.74 -7.99 -14.80
CA GLU A 241 -17.71 -8.47 -13.42
C GLU A 241 -18.44 -9.80 -13.26
N ASP A 242 -19.51 -9.98 -14.02
CA ASP A 242 -20.28 -11.23 -14.10
C ASP A 242 -20.31 -11.74 -15.54
N PHE A 243 -19.11 -12.05 -16.03
CA PHE A 243 -18.86 -12.40 -17.43
C PHE A 243 -19.70 -13.60 -17.90
N GLU A 244 -19.84 -14.65 -17.09
CA GLU A 244 -20.59 -15.86 -17.47
C GLU A 244 -22.07 -15.55 -17.74
N ASN A 245 -22.72 -14.80 -16.84
CA ASN A 245 -24.13 -14.47 -16.99
C ASN A 245 -24.38 -13.38 -18.04
N ASN A 246 -23.38 -12.57 -18.36
CA ASN A 246 -23.48 -11.47 -19.31
C ASN A 246 -22.84 -11.76 -20.68
N LEU A 247 -22.37 -12.98 -20.95
CA LEU A 247 -21.61 -13.33 -22.15
C LEU A 247 -22.26 -12.82 -23.45
N GLU A 248 -23.55 -13.08 -23.64
CA GLU A 248 -24.28 -12.64 -24.84
C GLU A 248 -24.40 -11.11 -24.93
N LYS A 249 -24.66 -10.43 -23.81
CA LYS A 249 -24.70 -8.95 -23.76
C LYS A 249 -23.33 -8.34 -24.08
N ILE A 250 -22.24 -8.99 -23.63
CA ILE A 250 -20.87 -8.55 -23.91
C ILE A 250 -20.57 -8.69 -25.40
N LYS A 251 -20.97 -9.80 -26.04
CA LYS A 251 -20.84 -9.99 -27.50
C LYS A 251 -21.61 -8.92 -28.28
N ASP A 252 -22.84 -8.64 -27.86
CA ASP A 252 -23.68 -7.61 -28.47
C ASP A 252 -23.05 -6.21 -28.33
N ALA A 253 -22.50 -5.88 -27.16
CA ALA A 253 -21.80 -4.62 -26.92
C ALA A 253 -20.58 -4.47 -27.84
N ILE A 254 -19.71 -5.48 -27.89
CA ILE A 254 -18.49 -5.45 -28.73
C ILE A 254 -18.83 -5.29 -30.21
N THR A 255 -19.86 -6.00 -30.69
CA THR A 255 -20.28 -5.95 -32.09
C THR A 255 -21.02 -4.65 -32.44
N GLY A 256 -21.63 -3.99 -31.45
CA GLY A 256 -22.38 -2.74 -31.61
C GLY A 256 -21.52 -1.46 -31.78
N HIS A 257 -20.32 -1.40 -31.17
CA HIS A 257 -19.50 -0.17 -31.15
C HIS A 257 -18.42 -0.05 -32.24
N GLY A 258 -18.30 -1.01 -33.14
CA GLY A 258 -17.24 -1.03 -34.16
C GLY A 258 -17.68 -0.54 -35.54
N GLY A 259 -17.12 0.58 -36.02
CA GLY A 259 -17.36 1.06 -37.39
C GLY A 259 -17.00 0.02 -38.47
N GLN A 260 -15.82 -0.59 -38.39
CA GLN A 260 -15.52 -1.89 -39.02
C GLN A 260 -15.88 -2.96 -38.01
N LYS A 261 -16.92 -3.78 -38.27
CA LYS A 261 -17.44 -4.78 -37.33
C LYS A 261 -16.32 -5.68 -36.79
N PRO A 262 -15.88 -5.54 -35.51
CA PRO A 262 -14.96 -6.49 -34.92
C PRO A 262 -15.64 -7.86 -34.90
N VAL A 263 -14.93 -8.89 -35.37
CA VAL A 263 -15.44 -10.27 -35.35
C VAL A 263 -15.10 -10.85 -33.99
N VAL A 264 -16.13 -11.24 -33.24
CA VAL A 264 -15.99 -11.92 -31.95
C VAL A 264 -15.89 -13.42 -32.20
N ASP A 265 -14.99 -14.08 -31.48
CA ASP A 265 -14.71 -15.52 -31.57
C ASP A 265 -14.81 -16.18 -30.19
N ASP A 266 -15.82 -17.02 -30.02
CA ASP A 266 -16.09 -17.79 -28.79
C ASP A 266 -15.81 -19.30 -28.95
N MET A 267 -15.11 -19.70 -30.01
CA MET A 267 -14.79 -21.11 -30.24
C MET A 267 -13.77 -21.61 -29.20
N PRO A 268 -13.99 -22.78 -28.56
CA PRO A 268 -13.10 -23.30 -27.52
C PRO A 268 -11.88 -24.01 -28.14
N TYR A 269 -10.78 -23.29 -28.32
CA TYR A 269 -9.48 -23.85 -28.73
C TYR A 269 -8.37 -23.51 -27.74
N VAL A 270 -7.29 -24.29 -27.79
CA VAL A 270 -6.15 -24.14 -26.87
C VAL A 270 -5.25 -23.00 -27.32
N LEU A 271 -4.86 -22.15 -26.38
CA LEU A 271 -4.02 -20.98 -26.53
C LEU A 271 -2.76 -21.12 -25.67
N GLY A 272 -1.64 -20.62 -26.20
CA GLY A 272 -0.41 -20.40 -25.44
C GLY A 272 -0.36 -18.96 -24.98
N LEU A 273 -0.32 -18.72 -23.68
CA LEU A 273 -0.27 -17.39 -23.10
C LEU A 273 1.08 -17.15 -22.43
N GLY A 274 1.71 -16.04 -22.76
CA GLY A 274 2.88 -15.50 -22.08
C GLY A 274 2.49 -14.36 -21.13
N MET A 275 3.16 -14.27 -20.00
CA MET A 275 3.05 -13.17 -19.04
C MET A 275 4.44 -12.79 -18.57
N ASP A 276 4.78 -11.50 -18.65
CA ASP A 276 6.06 -10.99 -18.19
C ASP A 276 5.93 -10.50 -16.75
N VAL A 277 6.44 -11.27 -15.79
CA VAL A 277 6.43 -10.89 -14.38
C VAL A 277 7.59 -9.95 -14.11
N VAL A 278 7.25 -8.78 -13.58
CA VAL A 278 8.22 -7.70 -13.43
C VAL A 278 9.27 -8.00 -12.34
N LEU A 279 8.87 -8.69 -11.27
CA LEU A 279 9.76 -9.14 -10.21
C LEU A 279 9.24 -10.43 -9.58
N ASN A 280 10.13 -11.42 -9.41
CA ASN A 280 9.82 -12.60 -8.61
C ASN A 280 10.02 -12.27 -7.11
N LEU A 281 8.92 -12.19 -6.37
CA LEU A 281 8.93 -11.86 -4.95
C LEU A 281 9.24 -13.07 -4.05
N HIS A 282 9.40 -14.26 -4.62
CA HIS A 282 9.55 -15.50 -3.85
C HIS A 282 10.72 -15.44 -2.87
N ASP A 283 11.91 -15.04 -3.33
CA ASP A 283 13.13 -14.97 -2.50
C ASP A 283 13.07 -13.81 -1.49
N GLU A 284 12.48 -12.68 -1.88
CA GLU A 284 12.27 -11.52 -1.01
C GLU A 284 11.37 -11.89 0.18
N TYR A 285 10.26 -12.59 -0.07
CA TYR A 285 9.31 -13.02 0.97
C TYR A 285 9.80 -14.18 1.81
N LYS A 286 10.63 -15.05 1.22
CA LYS A 286 11.32 -16.08 1.99
C LYS A 286 12.17 -15.46 3.10
N ALA A 287 12.89 -14.38 2.78
CA ALA A 287 13.74 -13.72 3.77
C ALA A 287 12.94 -13.14 4.95
N ILE A 288 11.74 -12.60 4.70
CA ILE A 288 10.81 -12.15 5.76
C ILE A 288 10.52 -13.30 6.74
N LEU A 289 10.18 -14.48 6.23
CA LEU A 289 9.87 -15.65 7.05
C LEU A 289 11.11 -16.16 7.80
N ASP A 290 12.28 -16.10 7.17
CA ASP A 290 13.54 -16.46 7.81
C ASP A 290 13.89 -15.49 8.96
N MET A 291 13.56 -14.21 8.84
CA MET A 291 13.72 -13.23 9.93
C MET A 291 12.82 -13.55 11.14
N PHE A 292 11.56 -13.94 10.90
CA PHE A 292 10.65 -14.35 11.98
C PHE A 292 11.17 -15.57 12.73
N GLU A 293 11.63 -16.60 12.02
CA GLU A 293 12.15 -17.81 12.65
C GLU A 293 13.42 -17.58 13.45
N LYS A 294 14.30 -16.71 12.95
CA LYS A 294 15.53 -16.32 13.65
C LYS A 294 15.29 -15.31 14.77
N GLN A 295 14.05 -14.84 14.97
CA GLN A 295 13.70 -13.76 15.90
C GLN A 295 14.48 -12.46 15.64
N GLN A 296 14.79 -12.19 14.36
CA GLN A 296 15.57 -11.03 13.89
C GLN A 296 14.72 -10.08 13.03
N VAL A 297 13.40 -10.21 13.10
CA VAL A 297 12.46 -9.40 12.31
C VAL A 297 12.47 -7.93 12.73
N THR A 298 12.61 -7.05 11.74
CA THR A 298 12.68 -5.60 11.93
C THR A 298 11.31 -5.03 12.31
N TYR A 299 11.32 -3.83 12.90
CA TYR A 299 10.08 -3.14 13.30
C TYR A 299 9.12 -2.88 12.13
N PRO A 300 9.58 -2.43 10.94
CA PRO A 300 8.68 -2.26 9.81
C PRO A 300 7.96 -3.54 9.40
N VAL A 301 8.69 -4.67 9.37
CA VAL A 301 8.08 -5.96 9.03
C VAL A 301 7.09 -6.41 10.10
N LYS A 302 7.39 -6.21 11.41
CA LYS A 302 6.41 -6.49 12.48
C LYS A 302 5.14 -5.67 12.35
N ALA A 303 5.26 -4.37 12.09
CA ALA A 303 4.10 -3.49 11.93
C ALA A 303 3.25 -3.87 10.71
N PHE A 304 3.88 -4.29 9.61
CA PHE A 304 3.16 -4.79 8.44
C PHE A 304 2.26 -5.98 8.78
N PHE A 305 2.70 -6.92 9.62
CA PHE A 305 1.91 -8.07 10.07
C PHE A 305 1.04 -7.78 11.31
N GLY A 306 1.00 -6.53 11.79
CA GLY A 306 0.24 -6.16 12.98
C GLY A 306 0.77 -6.77 14.29
N GLU A 307 2.04 -7.18 14.31
CA GLU A 307 2.75 -7.77 15.45
C GLU A 307 3.52 -6.72 16.29
N LEU A 308 3.42 -5.44 15.93
CA LEU A 308 3.95 -4.35 16.76
C LEU A 308 2.96 -4.05 17.88
N LEU A 309 3.25 -4.50 19.09
CA LEU A 309 2.34 -4.39 20.24
C LEU A 309 2.50 -3.08 21.02
N GLU A 310 3.70 -2.49 21.03
CA GLU A 310 4.00 -1.27 21.80
C GLU A 310 4.94 -0.34 21.06
N ARG A 311 4.82 0.98 21.32
CA ARG A 311 5.67 1.99 20.68
C ARG A 311 7.09 1.85 21.25
N PRO A 312 8.10 1.60 20.41
CA PRO A 312 9.44 1.36 20.92
C PRO A 312 9.99 2.58 21.66
N ARG A 313 10.36 2.41 22.93
CA ARG A 313 10.91 3.50 23.76
C ARG A 313 12.29 3.89 23.25
N ARG A 314 12.40 5.08 22.64
CA ARG A 314 13.66 5.67 22.16
C ARG A 314 13.89 7.03 22.80
N THR A 315 15.01 7.17 23.52
CA THR A 315 15.38 8.37 24.27
C THR A 315 16.43 9.24 23.58
N LYS A 316 17.07 8.73 22.51
CA LYS A 316 18.10 9.48 21.79
C LYS A 316 17.45 10.61 20.97
N ALA A 317 17.80 11.85 21.29
CA ALA A 317 17.51 13.01 20.45
C ALA A 317 18.55 13.11 19.32
N TYR A 318 18.08 13.44 18.12
CA TYR A 318 18.91 13.58 16.93
C TYR A 318 18.98 15.06 16.53
N PRO A 319 20.18 15.65 16.39
CA PRO A 319 20.31 16.98 15.80
C PRO A 319 19.72 17.02 14.39
N ILE A 320 18.85 17.99 14.14
CA ILE A 320 18.22 18.23 12.84
C ILE A 320 19.11 19.16 12.03
N ALA A 321 19.35 18.79 10.77
CA ALA A 321 20.11 19.58 9.81
C ALA A 321 19.24 19.83 8.57
N LEU A 322 19.16 21.09 8.15
CA LEU A 322 18.25 21.52 7.09
C LEU A 322 19.03 22.20 5.96
N ILE A 323 18.57 22.03 4.72
CA ILE A 323 19.13 22.76 3.57
C ILE A 323 18.71 24.22 3.53
N ASN A 324 17.59 24.58 4.16
CA ASN A 324 17.13 25.95 4.32
C ASN A 324 16.16 26.04 5.51
N GLN A 325 15.90 27.25 5.98
CA GLN A 325 14.99 27.52 7.10
C GLN A 325 13.51 27.66 6.68
N ASN A 326 13.15 27.32 5.43
CA ASN A 326 11.75 27.32 4.99
C ASN A 326 11.08 26.01 5.41
N ILE A 327 10.87 25.87 6.73
CA ILE A 327 10.28 24.69 7.36
C ILE A 327 9.28 25.12 8.46
N ASN A 328 8.25 24.32 8.69
CA ASN A 328 7.27 24.54 9.76
C ASN A 328 7.34 23.44 10.82
N LEU A 329 6.60 23.60 11.92
CA LEU A 329 6.53 22.62 13.02
C LEU A 329 6.09 21.22 12.57
N ASP A 330 5.11 21.09 11.66
CA ASP A 330 4.64 19.78 11.17
C ASP A 330 5.77 19.02 10.45
N GLN A 331 6.53 19.73 9.62
CA GLN A 331 7.68 19.18 8.89
C GLN A 331 8.85 18.84 9.84
N LEU A 332 9.11 19.66 10.86
CA LEU A 332 10.11 19.37 11.89
C LEU A 332 9.72 18.16 12.75
N LEU A 333 8.44 18.04 13.12
CA LEU A 333 7.89 16.89 13.83
C LEU A 333 8.06 15.61 12.99
N ALA A 334 7.76 15.67 11.69
CA ALA A 334 7.96 14.57 10.75
C ALA A 334 9.43 14.10 10.69
N ILE A 335 10.39 15.04 10.55
CA ILE A 335 11.83 14.72 10.53
C ILE A 335 12.27 14.12 11.87
N ASN A 336 11.87 14.72 12.99
CA ASN A 336 12.19 14.23 14.33
C ASN A 336 11.65 12.80 14.54
N ASN A 337 10.41 12.55 14.13
CA ASN A 337 9.77 11.25 14.30
C ASN A 337 10.45 10.17 13.43
N ALA A 338 10.78 10.48 12.17
CA ALA A 338 11.52 9.58 11.29
C ALA A 338 12.91 9.19 11.82
N MET A 339 13.63 10.15 12.44
CA MET A 339 14.94 9.88 13.03
C MET A 339 14.85 9.09 14.34
N LYS A 340 13.86 9.40 15.18
CA LYS A 340 13.73 8.89 16.55
C LYS A 340 13.08 7.51 16.63
N TYR A 341 11.97 7.31 15.91
CA TYR A 341 11.14 6.11 15.96
C TYR A 341 11.47 5.16 14.80
N PRO A 342 11.17 3.86 14.94
CA PRO A 342 11.39 2.93 13.84
C PRO A 342 10.36 3.05 12.72
N LEU A 343 9.20 3.63 12.99
CA LEU A 343 8.13 3.87 12.03
C LEU A 343 7.67 5.31 12.15
N ALA A 344 7.53 5.97 11.00
CA ALA A 344 6.95 7.29 10.88
C ALA A 344 6.06 7.34 9.63
N TYR A 345 4.80 7.71 9.81
CA TYR A 345 3.85 7.89 8.72
C TYR A 345 3.60 9.39 8.55
N ILE A 346 3.73 9.88 7.31
CA ILE A 346 3.59 11.31 7.02
C ILE A 346 2.55 11.47 5.93
N GLN A 347 1.39 12.01 6.30
CA GLN A 347 0.37 12.40 5.34
C GLN A 347 0.74 13.78 4.81
N GLY A 348 1.07 13.84 3.54
CA GLY A 348 1.36 15.09 2.85
C GLY A 348 0.34 15.38 1.75
N PRO A 349 -0.71 16.16 2.06
CA PRO A 349 -1.62 16.72 1.07
C PRO A 349 -0.89 17.47 -0.06
N PRO A 350 -1.53 17.73 -1.21
CA PRO A 350 -0.92 18.49 -2.31
C PRO A 350 -0.35 19.82 -1.80
N GLY A 351 0.82 20.25 -2.31
CA GLY A 351 1.35 21.58 -1.98
C GLY A 351 1.90 21.79 -0.55
N THR A 352 2.00 20.74 0.27
CA THR A 352 2.43 20.84 1.68
C THR A 352 3.94 20.70 1.93
N GLY A 353 4.73 20.52 0.86
CA GLY A 353 6.18 20.42 0.96
C GLY A 353 6.72 19.02 1.31
N LYS A 354 6.02 17.93 0.94
CA LYS A 354 6.49 16.53 1.06
C LYS A 354 7.96 16.35 0.66
N THR A 355 8.30 16.74 -0.57
CA THR A 355 9.66 16.60 -1.10
C THR A 355 10.70 17.38 -0.28
N ASN A 356 10.34 18.56 0.23
CA ASN A 356 11.23 19.35 1.10
C ASN A 356 11.48 18.62 2.44
N THR A 357 10.42 18.02 3.01
CA THR A 357 10.49 17.22 4.24
C THR A 357 11.38 15.99 4.05
N ILE A 358 11.23 15.28 2.93
CA ILE A 358 12.06 14.11 2.58
C ILE A 358 13.53 14.51 2.44
N ILE A 359 13.83 15.57 1.70
CA ILE A 359 15.21 16.04 1.49
C ILE A 359 15.86 16.43 2.83
N ASN A 360 15.17 17.20 3.65
CA ASN A 360 15.66 17.58 4.98
C ASN A 360 15.84 16.35 5.90
N THR A 361 15.01 15.31 5.75
CA THR A 361 15.19 14.04 6.47
C THR A 361 16.44 13.30 6.00
N ILE A 362 16.69 13.20 4.69
CA ILE A 362 17.91 12.60 4.12
C ILE A 362 19.15 13.35 4.59
N ILE A 363 19.11 14.69 4.57
CA ILE A 363 20.21 15.54 5.01
C ILE A 363 20.47 15.39 6.50
N THR A 364 19.41 15.35 7.32
CA THR A 364 19.51 15.06 8.75
C THR A 364 20.08 13.66 9.00
N ALA A 365 19.67 12.65 8.24
CA ALA A 365 20.20 11.30 8.34
C ALA A 365 21.70 11.25 7.98
N PHE A 366 22.09 11.88 6.87
CA PHE A 366 23.50 12.01 6.47
C PHE A 366 24.34 12.70 7.55
N PHE A 367 23.84 13.83 8.10
CA PHE A 367 24.49 14.55 9.20
C PHE A 367 24.69 13.68 10.45
N ASN A 368 23.78 12.74 10.69
CA ASN A 368 23.83 11.81 11.81
C ASN A 368 24.50 10.46 11.48
N ASN A 369 25.21 10.35 10.35
CA ASN A 369 25.84 9.11 9.85
C ASN A 369 24.86 7.92 9.74
N THR A 370 23.61 8.20 9.41
CA THR A 370 22.54 7.21 9.21
C THR A 370 22.44 6.91 7.71
N THR A 371 22.52 5.63 7.35
CA THR A 371 22.37 5.19 5.96
C THR A 371 20.91 5.19 5.53
N VAL A 372 20.63 5.61 4.29
CA VAL A 372 19.26 5.79 3.79
C VAL A 372 19.08 5.08 2.45
N LEU A 373 18.02 4.26 2.37
CA LEU A 373 17.45 3.81 1.11
C LEU A 373 16.20 4.64 0.81
N PHE A 374 16.26 5.52 -0.18
CA PHE A 374 15.09 6.26 -0.65
C PHE A 374 14.46 5.55 -1.83
N ALA A 375 13.16 5.27 -1.74
CA ALA A 375 12.41 4.56 -2.77
C ALA A 375 11.09 5.25 -3.13
N SER A 376 10.68 5.10 -4.38
CA SER A 376 9.31 5.42 -4.84
C SER A 376 8.93 4.46 -5.96
N TYR A 377 7.64 4.37 -6.29
CA TYR A 377 7.18 3.54 -7.41
C TYR A 377 7.61 4.14 -8.77
N ASN A 378 7.55 5.46 -8.88
CA ASN A 378 7.79 6.20 -10.12
C ASN A 378 9.16 6.88 -10.13
N ASN A 379 9.71 7.13 -11.33
CA ASN A 379 11.02 7.79 -11.47
C ASN A 379 11.00 9.29 -11.13
N VAL A 380 9.87 9.99 -11.34
CA VAL A 380 9.79 11.45 -11.18
C VAL A 380 10.08 11.92 -9.73
N PRO A 381 9.44 11.38 -8.67
CA PRO A 381 9.75 11.77 -7.30
C PRO A 381 11.22 11.51 -6.92
N ILE A 382 11.76 10.39 -7.40
CA ILE A 382 13.14 9.99 -7.19
C ILE A 382 14.12 10.98 -7.84
N ASP A 383 13.91 11.27 -9.12
CA ASP A 383 14.82 12.11 -9.89
C ASP A 383 14.78 13.55 -9.34
N ASN A 384 13.62 14.06 -8.91
CA ASN A 384 13.48 15.36 -8.24
C ASN A 384 14.31 15.46 -6.94
N VAL A 385 14.33 14.42 -6.10
CA VAL A 385 15.13 14.40 -4.87
C VAL A 385 16.62 14.29 -5.20
N PHE A 386 16.98 13.43 -6.15
CA PHE A 386 18.37 13.26 -6.58
C PHE A 386 18.95 14.56 -7.14
N GLU A 387 18.24 15.24 -8.04
CA GLU A 387 18.66 16.52 -8.60
C GLU A 387 18.90 17.56 -7.51
N LYS A 388 17.94 17.78 -6.60
CA LYS A 388 18.09 18.74 -5.51
C LYS A 388 19.30 18.48 -4.61
N LEU A 389 19.61 17.21 -4.31
CA LEU A 389 20.79 16.85 -3.52
C LEU A 389 22.10 17.06 -4.27
N THR A 390 22.12 16.82 -5.59
CA THR A 390 23.32 16.96 -6.43
C THR A 390 23.59 18.39 -6.90
N HIS A 391 22.60 19.28 -6.81
CA HIS A 391 22.69 20.70 -7.16
C HIS A 391 22.94 21.63 -5.96
N LEU A 392 23.21 21.08 -4.77
CA LEU A 392 23.62 21.90 -3.63
C LEU A 392 24.97 22.58 -3.92
N GLU A 393 25.11 23.85 -3.57
CA GLU A 393 26.31 24.64 -3.84
C GLU A 393 26.89 25.27 -2.57
N TYR A 394 28.21 25.41 -2.55
CA TYR A 394 28.97 26.14 -1.52
C TYR A 394 30.00 27.04 -2.22
N HIS A 395 29.89 28.36 -2.03
CA HIS A 395 30.68 29.39 -2.74
C HIS A 395 30.74 29.17 -4.28
N GLY A 396 29.61 28.87 -4.91
CA GLY A 396 29.51 28.64 -6.35
C GLY A 396 30.14 27.34 -6.84
N GLN A 397 30.57 26.46 -5.93
CA GLN A 397 31.01 25.11 -6.24
C GLN A 397 29.94 24.10 -5.85
N THR A 398 29.59 23.20 -6.76
CA THR A 398 28.68 22.10 -6.47
C THR A 398 29.24 21.21 -5.37
N ILE A 399 28.44 20.90 -4.36
CA ILE A 399 28.79 19.97 -3.29
C ILE A 399 28.84 18.54 -3.88
N PRO A 400 29.91 17.77 -3.68
CA PRO A 400 30.02 16.40 -4.17
C PRO A 400 29.22 15.43 -3.29
N PHE A 401 27.93 15.70 -3.08
CA PHE A 401 27.08 15.01 -2.10
C PHE A 401 27.04 13.49 -2.39
N PRO A 402 27.30 12.63 -1.40
CA PRO A 402 27.50 11.20 -1.64
C PRO A 402 26.16 10.44 -1.73
N VAL A 403 25.44 10.68 -2.82
CA VAL A 403 24.19 10.03 -3.18
C VAL A 403 24.34 9.20 -4.44
N LEU A 404 23.68 8.04 -4.51
CA LEU A 404 23.71 7.20 -5.71
C LEU A 404 22.29 6.88 -6.20
N ARG A 405 22.01 7.19 -7.46
CA ARG A 405 20.76 6.86 -8.13
C ARG A 405 20.89 5.57 -8.93
N LEU A 406 20.26 4.50 -8.47
CA LEU A 406 20.30 3.17 -9.10
C LEU A 406 18.94 2.80 -9.73
N GLY A 407 18.93 1.93 -10.74
CA GLY A 407 17.70 1.52 -11.40
C GLY A 407 17.88 0.48 -12.51
N ASN A 408 17.27 0.76 -13.66
CA ASN A 408 17.54 0.00 -14.89
C ASN A 408 19.00 0.21 -15.35
N ILE A 409 19.41 -0.52 -16.40
CA ILE A 409 20.79 -0.49 -16.90
C ILE A 409 21.24 0.94 -17.24
N ASP A 410 20.37 1.78 -17.80
CA ASP A 410 20.73 3.14 -18.17
C ASP A 410 20.93 4.06 -16.96
N LYS A 411 20.10 3.91 -15.92
CA LYS A 411 20.32 4.60 -14.64
C LYS A 411 21.63 4.15 -13.97
N VAL A 412 22.00 2.87 -14.10
CA VAL A 412 23.29 2.35 -13.59
C VAL A 412 24.48 2.93 -14.37
N LYS A 413 24.39 3.04 -15.70
CA LYS A 413 25.41 3.73 -16.51
C LYS A 413 25.58 5.18 -16.04
N ALA A 414 24.47 5.90 -15.86
CA ALA A 414 24.49 7.27 -15.36
C ALA A 414 25.11 7.36 -13.95
N ALA A 415 24.82 6.37 -13.08
CA ALA A 415 25.41 6.27 -11.75
C ALA A 415 26.93 6.09 -11.80
N ILE A 416 27.46 5.24 -12.68
CA ILE A 416 28.89 5.05 -12.89
C ILE A 416 29.55 6.35 -13.38
N SER A 417 28.95 7.02 -14.37
CA SER A 417 29.43 8.33 -14.83
C SER A 417 29.43 9.37 -13.72
N TYR A 418 28.40 9.38 -12.87
CA TYR A 418 28.30 10.26 -11.71
C TYR A 418 29.40 9.98 -10.67
N ILE A 419 29.65 8.71 -10.34
CA ILE A 419 30.74 8.30 -9.42
C ILE A 419 32.09 8.82 -9.93
N ASN A 420 32.40 8.59 -11.21
CA ASN A 420 33.67 9.02 -11.80
C ASN A 420 33.81 10.55 -11.84
N ARG A 421 32.72 11.27 -12.09
CA ARG A 421 32.70 12.74 -12.00
C ARG A 421 33.03 13.21 -10.58
N LEU A 422 32.42 12.62 -9.56
CA LEU A 422 32.69 12.98 -8.16
C LEU A 422 34.14 12.66 -7.75
N ARG A 423 34.66 11.49 -8.14
CA ARG A 423 36.07 11.10 -7.90
C ARG A 423 37.02 12.18 -8.42
N ASN A 424 36.83 12.62 -9.66
CA ASN A 424 37.66 13.65 -10.29
C ASN A 424 37.52 15.00 -9.57
N GLN A 425 36.29 15.38 -9.19
CA GLN A 425 36.03 16.64 -8.51
C GLN A 425 36.75 16.74 -7.15
N VAL A 426 36.82 15.65 -6.38
CA VAL A 426 37.37 15.70 -5.02
C VAL A 426 38.89 15.56 -4.95
N GLN A 427 39.57 15.13 -6.03
CA GLN A 427 41.02 14.87 -6.03
C GLN A 427 41.83 16.04 -5.44
N THR A 428 41.54 17.27 -5.86
CA THR A 428 42.26 18.48 -5.47
C THR A 428 41.84 19.07 -4.12
N VAL A 429 40.73 18.59 -3.53
CA VAL A 429 40.18 19.14 -2.28
C VAL A 429 41.04 18.74 -1.08
N LYS A 430 41.67 19.71 -0.41
CA LYS A 430 42.39 19.48 0.85
C LYS A 430 41.39 19.40 2.01
N ILE A 431 41.34 18.26 2.70
CA ILE A 431 40.44 18.03 3.83
C ILE A 431 41.19 18.33 5.12
N PHE A 432 40.74 19.35 5.85
CA PHE A 432 41.24 19.64 7.20
C PHE A 432 40.28 19.04 8.23
N THR A 433 40.75 18.08 9.02
CA THR A 433 39.94 17.34 10.00
C THR A 433 39.59 18.16 11.25
N SER A 434 40.30 19.26 11.52
CA SER A 434 40.20 20.04 12.76
C SER A 434 39.03 21.05 12.81
N THR A 435 38.27 21.19 11.72
CA THR A 435 37.20 22.21 11.60
C THR A 435 35.81 21.72 11.98
N LEU A 436 35.59 20.40 12.10
CA LEU A 436 34.24 19.80 12.11
C LEU A 436 33.70 19.40 13.51
N ASP A 437 34.50 19.46 14.57
CA ASP A 437 34.18 18.86 15.88
C ASP A 437 34.07 19.85 17.07
N LYS A 438 34.14 21.17 16.85
CA LYS A 438 34.25 22.14 17.96
C LYS A 438 32.97 22.39 18.78
N ARG A 439 31.79 21.87 18.39
CA ARG A 439 30.48 22.15 19.06
C ARG A 439 29.55 20.94 19.23
N LYS A 440 30.09 19.74 19.39
CA LYS A 440 29.28 18.51 19.44
C LYS A 440 28.28 18.48 20.62
N ASP A 441 28.70 18.90 21.81
CA ASP A 441 27.87 18.84 23.02
C ASP A 441 26.70 19.84 22.99
N ASP A 442 26.96 21.05 22.51
CA ASP A 442 25.94 22.11 22.32
C ASP A 442 24.84 21.69 21.34
N ARG A 443 25.20 21.01 20.24
CA ARG A 443 24.23 20.48 19.28
C ARG A 443 23.33 19.40 19.88
N VAL A 444 23.87 18.54 20.74
CA VAL A 444 23.08 17.48 21.40
C VAL A 444 22.08 18.07 22.39
N ASP A 445 22.46 19.11 23.14
CA ASP A 445 21.53 19.78 24.06
C ASP A 445 20.39 20.48 23.31
N ARG A 446 20.71 21.24 22.25
CA ARG A 446 19.71 21.84 21.36
C ARG A 446 18.75 20.80 20.80
N ALA A 447 19.26 19.66 20.32
CA ALA A 447 18.45 18.57 19.80
C ALA A 447 17.48 18.00 20.85
N LYS A 448 17.92 17.86 22.11
CA LYS A 448 17.04 17.41 23.21
C LYS A 448 15.92 18.41 23.47
N ARG A 449 16.23 19.70 23.55
CA ARG A 449 15.24 20.76 23.75
C ARG A 449 14.24 20.81 22.60
N LEU A 450 14.71 20.73 21.36
CA LEU A 450 13.84 20.71 20.19
C LEU A 450 12.93 19.46 20.20
N SER A 451 13.47 18.28 20.47
CA SER A 451 12.68 17.05 20.54
C SER A 451 11.64 17.10 21.66
N ALA A 452 11.95 17.71 22.80
CA ALA A 452 10.97 17.95 23.88
C ALA A 452 9.87 18.92 23.43
N ARG A 453 10.23 20.03 22.77
CA ARG A 453 9.26 21.01 22.29
C ARG A 453 8.35 20.45 21.19
N LEU A 454 8.88 19.62 20.31
CA LEU A 454 8.08 18.92 19.29
C LEU A 454 7.15 17.86 19.92
N LYS A 455 7.52 17.26 21.05
CA LYS A 455 6.64 16.36 21.80
C LYS A 455 5.46 17.11 22.42
N GLU A 456 5.71 18.27 23.02
CA GLU A 456 4.64 19.14 23.53
C GLU A 456 3.71 19.61 22.40
N TYR A 457 4.27 19.86 21.21
CA TYR A 457 3.48 20.19 20.02
C TYR A 457 2.59 19.03 19.58
N GLU A 458 3.13 17.82 19.49
CA GLU A 458 2.38 16.59 19.22
C GLU A 458 1.22 16.41 20.23
N GLU A 459 1.48 16.61 21.53
CA GLU A 459 0.44 16.57 22.59
C GLU A 459 -0.67 17.60 22.36
N ILE A 460 -0.35 18.83 21.95
CA ILE A 460 -1.37 19.84 21.64
C ILE A 460 -2.25 19.41 20.46
N LEU A 461 -1.67 18.78 19.43
CA LEU A 461 -2.42 18.30 18.29
C LEU A 461 -3.43 17.24 18.70
N ASP A 462 -2.98 16.25 19.48
CA ASP A 462 -3.84 15.19 20.00
C ASP A 462 -4.98 15.75 20.87
N LEU A 463 -4.67 16.72 21.73
CA LEU A 463 -5.69 17.35 22.60
C LEU A 463 -6.72 18.15 21.80
N LYS A 464 -6.30 18.91 20.77
CA LYS A 464 -7.20 19.66 19.89
C LYS A 464 -8.12 18.75 19.10
N GLU A 465 -7.62 17.62 18.66
CA GLU A 465 -8.39 16.65 17.91
C GLU A 465 -9.40 15.88 18.77
N ARG A 466 -9.00 15.50 20.00
CA ARG A 466 -9.94 14.98 20.99
C ARG A 466 -11.06 15.99 21.24
N LYS A 467 -10.71 17.28 21.38
CA LYS A 467 -11.68 18.38 21.56
C LYS A 467 -12.68 18.46 20.40
N GLU A 468 -12.19 18.43 19.17
CA GLU A 468 -13.01 18.44 17.94
C GLU A 468 -13.97 17.25 17.90
N THR A 469 -13.47 16.05 18.20
CA THR A 469 -14.27 14.82 18.24
C THR A 469 -15.40 14.92 19.25
N LEU A 470 -15.12 15.38 20.47
CA LEU A 470 -16.15 15.57 21.50
C LEU A 470 -17.19 16.61 21.07
N SER A 471 -16.75 17.67 20.37
CA SER A 471 -17.66 18.71 19.85
C SER A 471 -18.63 18.14 18.82
N HIS A 472 -18.15 17.34 17.86
CA HIS A 472 -18.99 16.67 16.88
C HIS A 472 -19.95 15.64 17.50
N LEU A 473 -19.52 14.90 18.52
CA LEU A 473 -20.39 13.98 19.25
C LEU A 473 -21.55 14.73 19.93
N MET A 474 -21.28 15.92 20.45
CA MET A 474 -22.31 16.78 21.03
C MET A 474 -23.28 17.31 19.97
N GLU A 475 -22.79 17.82 18.84
CA GLU A 475 -23.61 18.29 17.71
C GLU A 475 -24.52 17.19 17.17
N TYR A 476 -23.98 15.97 16.99
CA TYR A 476 -24.77 14.82 16.54
C TYR A 476 -25.91 14.47 17.50
N GLN A 477 -25.70 14.61 18.81
CA GLN A 477 -26.71 14.33 19.83
C GLN A 477 -27.82 15.38 19.88
N GLU A 478 -27.52 16.66 19.65
CA GLU A 478 -28.53 17.72 19.57
C GLU A 478 -29.60 17.45 18.48
N HIS A 479 -29.24 16.69 17.45
CA HIS A 479 -30.15 16.28 16.38
C HIS A 479 -31.03 15.06 16.69
N ILE A 480 -30.79 14.32 17.79
CA ILE A 480 -31.58 13.13 18.17
C ILE A 480 -32.79 13.52 19.05
N LYS A 481 -34.01 13.24 18.57
CA LYS A 481 -35.31 13.65 19.17
C LYS A 481 -35.69 13.03 20.55
N ASN A 482 -34.77 12.48 21.34
CA ASN A 482 -35.05 11.90 22.68
C ASN A 482 -33.92 12.20 23.69
N ALA A 483 -33.62 13.47 23.94
CA ALA A 483 -32.46 13.93 24.72
C ALA A 483 -32.50 13.70 26.25
N MET A 484 -33.65 13.36 26.86
CA MET A 484 -33.75 13.32 28.35
C MET A 484 -32.95 12.18 29.01
N ASN A 485 -32.66 11.08 28.31
CA ASN A 485 -31.92 9.94 28.86
C ASN A 485 -30.38 10.08 28.74
N LEU A 486 -29.88 11.13 28.09
CA LEU A 486 -28.45 11.35 27.79
C LEU A 486 -27.85 12.58 28.51
N LEU A 487 -28.64 13.28 29.32
CA LEU A 487 -28.21 14.47 30.08
C LEU A 487 -26.97 14.26 30.97
N PRO A 488 -26.82 13.13 31.71
CA PRO A 488 -25.63 12.89 32.52
C PRO A 488 -24.35 12.74 31.68
N PHE A 489 -24.46 12.14 30.49
CA PHE A 489 -23.36 11.95 29.54
C PHE A 489 -22.94 13.29 28.92
N GLN A 490 -23.92 14.12 28.55
CA GLN A 490 -23.67 15.48 28.04
C GLN A 490 -23.01 16.39 29.09
N MET A 491 -23.40 16.27 30.37
CA MET A 491 -22.78 16.99 31.48
C MET A 491 -21.35 16.54 31.78
N ASP A 492 -21.03 15.25 31.65
CA ASP A 492 -19.66 14.74 31.83
C ASP A 492 -18.73 15.22 30.70
N LEU A 493 -19.22 15.15 29.46
CA LEU A 493 -18.53 15.65 28.27
C LEU A 493 -18.22 17.15 28.35
N GLN A 494 -19.24 17.98 28.62
CA GLN A 494 -19.07 19.44 28.71
C GLN A 494 -18.34 19.89 29.97
N GLY A 495 -18.70 19.34 31.13
CA GLY A 495 -18.28 19.86 32.43
C GLY A 495 -16.89 19.40 32.86
N TYR A 496 -16.52 18.15 32.58
CA TYR A 496 -15.28 17.57 33.09
C TYR A 496 -14.24 17.35 31.98
N GLN A 497 -14.61 16.65 30.91
CA GLN A 497 -13.64 16.26 29.88
C GLN A 497 -13.17 17.46 29.05
N MET A 498 -14.10 18.25 28.51
CA MET A 498 -13.79 19.44 27.71
C MET A 498 -12.97 20.46 28.52
N GLN A 499 -13.37 20.71 29.77
CA GLN A 499 -12.70 21.68 30.64
C GLN A 499 -11.28 21.22 31.02
N LYS A 500 -11.08 19.92 31.24
CA LYS A 500 -9.74 19.33 31.50
C LYS A 500 -8.82 19.43 30.28
N LEU A 501 -9.35 19.19 29.08
CA LEU A 501 -8.61 19.38 27.83
C LEU A 501 -8.18 20.84 27.66
N ASP A 502 -9.10 21.79 27.87
CA ASP A 502 -8.81 23.23 27.76
C ASP A 502 -7.76 23.69 28.77
N GLN A 503 -7.86 23.23 30.02
CA GLN A 503 -6.83 23.50 31.04
C GLN A 503 -5.47 22.94 30.63
N ARG A 504 -5.42 21.72 30.08
CA ARG A 504 -4.17 21.09 29.65
C ARG A 504 -3.54 21.83 28.46
N ILE A 505 -4.34 22.18 27.45
CA ILE A 505 -3.88 22.99 26.30
C ILE A 505 -3.35 24.33 26.78
N HIS A 506 -4.05 24.98 27.72
CA HIS A 506 -3.62 26.26 28.29
C HIS A 506 -2.31 26.14 29.10
N GLN A 507 -2.10 25.03 29.82
CA GLN A 507 -0.87 24.77 30.59
C GLN A 507 0.37 24.62 29.70
N ILE A 508 0.26 23.95 28.54
CA ILE A 508 1.37 23.78 27.60
C ILE A 508 1.67 25.10 26.87
N GLY A 509 0.63 25.89 26.58
CA GLY A 509 0.72 27.16 25.89
C GLY A 509 0.83 27.02 24.37
N GLU A 510 0.99 28.13 23.67
CA GLU A 510 1.18 28.14 22.22
C GLU A 510 2.64 27.81 21.85
N ILE A 511 2.82 27.06 20.77
CA ILE A 511 4.14 26.70 20.23
C ILE A 511 4.21 27.26 18.82
N SER A 512 5.16 28.19 18.60
CA SER A 512 5.34 28.82 17.30
C SER A 512 6.49 28.20 16.51
N ASP A 513 6.45 28.33 15.18
CA ASP A 513 7.57 27.94 14.30
C ASP A 513 8.87 28.65 14.73
N SER A 514 8.79 29.91 15.17
CA SER A 514 9.93 30.71 15.60
C SER A 514 10.64 30.09 16.83
N ASP A 515 9.88 29.53 17.77
CA ASP A 515 10.43 28.88 18.96
C ASP A 515 11.26 27.65 18.59
N ALA A 516 10.77 26.85 17.65
CA ALA A 516 11.50 25.69 17.14
C ALA A 516 12.74 26.10 16.33
N LEU A 517 12.62 27.11 15.47
CA LEU A 517 13.73 27.64 14.66
C LEU A 517 14.85 28.27 15.51
N GLN A 518 14.57 28.74 16.73
CA GLN A 518 15.58 29.20 17.68
C GLN A 518 16.44 28.05 18.24
N LEU A 519 15.92 26.83 18.26
CA LEU A 519 16.62 25.64 18.75
C LEU A 519 17.44 24.93 17.66
N LEU A 520 17.39 25.42 16.43
CA LEU A 520 18.21 24.93 15.31
C LEU A 520 19.54 25.68 15.22
N ASP A 521 20.55 25.02 14.62
CA ASP A 521 21.81 25.68 14.29
C ASP A 521 21.59 26.67 13.15
N ARG A 522 21.88 27.96 13.37
CA ARG A 522 21.54 29.04 12.43
C ARG A 522 22.65 29.38 11.45
N ASN A 523 23.81 28.74 11.54
CA ASN A 523 24.95 29.05 10.69
C ASN A 523 24.89 28.24 9.38
N GLU A 524 24.10 28.71 8.41
CA GLU A 524 23.97 28.05 7.10
C GLU A 524 25.32 27.92 6.40
N GLU A 525 26.18 28.94 6.44
CA GLU A 525 27.49 28.91 5.80
C GLU A 525 28.39 27.80 6.37
N GLU A 526 28.45 27.66 7.70
CA GLU A 526 29.18 26.57 8.36
C GLU A 526 28.58 25.20 8.05
N PHE A 527 27.24 25.12 7.91
CA PHE A 527 26.57 23.88 7.53
C PHE A 527 26.90 23.44 6.10
N TYR A 528 26.83 24.35 5.13
CA TYR A 528 27.20 24.06 3.74
C TYR A 528 28.70 23.77 3.60
N GLN A 529 29.54 24.45 4.38
CA GLN A 529 30.97 24.12 4.50
C GLN A 529 31.18 22.69 5.04
N TYR A 530 30.50 22.34 6.13
CA TYR A 530 30.51 20.99 6.70
C TYR A 530 30.09 19.97 5.65
N LEU A 531 29.01 20.24 4.93
CA LEU A 531 28.45 19.35 3.93
C LEU A 531 29.42 19.15 2.77
N PHE A 532 30.06 20.20 2.27
CA PHE A 532 31.06 20.13 1.21
C PHE A 532 32.25 19.24 1.59
N TYR A 533 32.93 19.54 2.71
CA TYR A 533 34.13 18.79 3.10
C TYR A 533 33.84 17.38 3.58
N THR A 534 32.72 17.17 4.28
CA THR A 534 32.30 15.84 4.71
C THR A 534 31.96 14.99 3.48
N SER A 535 31.20 15.52 2.52
CA SER A 535 30.91 14.82 1.26
C SER A 535 32.18 14.45 0.50
N ALA A 536 33.12 15.39 0.36
CA ALA A 536 34.40 15.12 -0.28
C ALA A 536 35.19 14.00 0.43
N ARG A 537 35.13 13.94 1.77
CA ARG A 537 35.75 12.86 2.56
C ARG A 537 35.14 11.50 2.23
N TYR A 538 33.81 11.39 2.19
CA TYR A 538 33.11 10.16 1.82
C TYR A 538 33.53 9.66 0.43
N ILE A 539 33.58 10.55 -0.56
CA ILE A 539 33.98 10.18 -1.92
C ILE A 539 35.47 9.73 -1.97
N LYS A 540 36.37 10.40 -1.24
CA LYS A 540 37.80 10.01 -1.19
C LYS A 540 38.04 8.63 -0.60
N THR A 541 37.16 8.15 0.28
CA THR A 541 37.25 6.79 0.83
C THR A 541 37.23 5.72 -0.27
N LEU A 542 36.66 6.00 -1.45
CA LEU A 542 36.66 5.09 -2.60
C LEU A 542 38.08 4.74 -3.11
N GLU A 543 39.08 5.57 -2.81
CA GLU A 543 40.47 5.32 -3.22
C GLU A 543 41.24 4.38 -2.28
N GLU A 544 40.63 3.94 -1.18
CA GLU A 544 41.23 2.97 -0.27
C GLU A 544 41.36 1.56 -0.92
N PRO A 545 42.39 0.76 -0.54
CA PRO A 545 42.65 -0.54 -1.16
C PRO A 545 41.48 -1.53 -1.16
N LYS A 546 40.63 -1.48 -0.12
CA LYS A 546 39.46 -2.36 0.02
C LYS A 546 38.39 -2.18 -1.06
N TYR A 547 38.46 -1.12 -1.87
CA TYR A 547 37.57 -0.84 -3.01
C TYR A 547 38.20 -1.16 -4.36
N GLN A 548 39.33 -1.89 -4.39
CA GLN A 548 40.02 -2.22 -5.64
C GLN A 548 39.10 -2.90 -6.68
N GLU A 549 38.33 -3.93 -6.29
CA GLU A 549 37.38 -4.62 -7.19
C GLU A 549 36.37 -3.64 -7.82
N LEU A 550 35.82 -2.72 -7.01
CA LEU A 550 34.88 -1.72 -7.50
C LEU A 550 35.57 -0.73 -8.47
N ARG A 551 36.78 -0.27 -8.15
CA ARG A 551 37.54 0.63 -9.03
C ARG A 551 37.90 -0.05 -10.36
N GLU A 552 38.28 -1.33 -10.34
CA GLU A 552 38.51 -2.11 -11.56
C GLU A 552 37.25 -2.15 -12.44
N ILE A 553 36.06 -2.31 -11.85
CA ILE A 553 34.79 -2.21 -12.60
C ILE A 553 34.62 -0.80 -13.17
N LEU A 554 34.79 0.25 -12.36
CA LEU A 554 34.61 1.66 -12.75
C LEU A 554 35.60 2.13 -13.83
N ASP A 555 36.80 1.53 -13.87
CA ASP A 555 37.92 1.90 -14.74
C ASP A 555 38.15 0.89 -15.88
N SER A 556 37.32 -0.17 -15.99
CA SER A 556 37.51 -1.32 -16.89
C SER A 556 37.64 -1.02 -18.40
N GLY A 557 37.30 0.20 -18.85
CA GLY A 557 37.34 0.58 -20.27
C GLY A 557 36.41 -0.23 -21.18
N GLU A 558 35.58 -1.11 -20.60
CA GLU A 558 34.60 -1.92 -21.31
C GLU A 558 33.46 -1.06 -21.87
N ASN A 559 32.67 -1.63 -22.78
CA ASN A 559 31.42 -0.99 -23.22
C ASN A 559 30.55 -0.67 -21.98
N PRO A 560 29.99 0.55 -21.86
CA PRO A 560 29.14 0.96 -20.74
C PRO A 560 28.04 -0.03 -20.32
N ALA A 561 27.51 -0.83 -21.25
CA ALA A 561 26.53 -1.87 -20.92
C ALA A 561 27.14 -3.04 -20.13
N ALA A 562 28.32 -3.53 -20.52
CA ALA A 562 29.03 -4.60 -19.81
C ALA A 562 29.48 -4.13 -18.43
N GLN A 563 29.99 -2.90 -18.37
CA GLN A 563 30.38 -2.25 -17.12
C GLN A 563 29.19 -2.13 -16.14
N ALA A 564 28.02 -1.72 -16.63
CA ALA A 564 26.81 -1.65 -15.82
C ALA A 564 26.34 -3.02 -15.32
N LEU A 565 26.51 -4.08 -16.11
CA LEU A 565 26.21 -5.46 -15.70
C LEU A 565 27.19 -5.94 -14.61
N ALA A 566 28.48 -5.66 -14.76
CA ALA A 566 29.50 -5.96 -13.75
C ALA A 566 29.21 -5.22 -12.43
N PHE A 567 28.86 -3.93 -12.51
CA PHE A 567 28.46 -3.14 -11.34
C PHE A 567 27.21 -3.70 -10.66
N ASN A 568 26.17 -4.07 -11.42
CA ASN A 568 24.98 -4.70 -10.85
C ASN A 568 25.32 -6.02 -10.15
N LYS A 569 26.17 -6.85 -10.76
CA LYS A 569 26.64 -8.11 -10.16
C LYS A 569 27.43 -7.85 -8.87
N TYR A 570 28.23 -6.79 -8.82
CA TYR A 570 28.92 -6.36 -7.61
C TYR A 570 27.92 -5.96 -6.50
N MET A 571 26.86 -5.23 -6.85
CA MET A 571 25.83 -4.73 -5.92
C MET A 571 24.87 -5.79 -5.37
N GLN A 572 24.78 -6.96 -6.00
CA GLN A 572 23.95 -8.06 -5.48
C GLN A 572 24.45 -8.62 -4.14
N LYS A 573 25.73 -8.44 -3.80
CA LYS A 573 26.29 -8.93 -2.54
C LYS A 573 26.10 -7.91 -1.42
N SER A 574 25.45 -8.30 -0.32
CA SER A 574 25.25 -7.44 0.86
C SER A 574 26.52 -6.83 1.43
N GLU A 575 27.64 -7.57 1.43
CA GLU A 575 28.94 -7.06 1.89
C GLU A 575 29.42 -5.87 1.04
N ASN A 576 29.19 -5.93 -0.28
CA ASN A 576 29.57 -4.88 -1.21
C ASN A 576 28.68 -3.64 -1.05
N VAL A 577 27.38 -3.83 -0.81
CA VAL A 577 26.47 -2.72 -0.45
C VAL A 577 26.96 -2.04 0.84
N LYS A 578 27.26 -2.80 1.89
CA LYS A 578 27.80 -2.29 3.17
C LYS A 578 29.12 -1.54 3.01
N LYS A 579 30.01 -2.00 2.11
CA LYS A 579 31.24 -1.28 1.74
C LYS A 579 30.92 0.03 1.02
N LEU A 580 30.01 -0.01 0.05
CA LEU A 580 29.62 1.14 -0.76
C LEU A 580 28.92 2.21 0.08
N GLN A 581 28.10 1.84 1.07
CA GLN A 581 27.44 2.79 1.99
C GLN A 581 28.43 3.66 2.77
N ARG A 582 29.68 3.22 2.95
CA ARG A 582 30.75 4.04 3.55
C ARG A 582 31.26 5.14 2.62
N VAL A 583 30.96 5.05 1.33
CA VAL A 583 31.25 6.06 0.29
C VAL A 583 29.97 6.81 -0.08
N PHE A 584 28.85 6.10 -0.28
CA PHE A 584 27.53 6.60 -0.65
C PHE A 584 26.48 6.12 0.35
N PRO A 585 26.34 6.80 1.51
CA PRO A 585 25.39 6.40 2.55
C PRO A 585 23.92 6.59 2.14
N VAL A 586 23.65 7.37 1.09
CA VAL A 586 22.31 7.58 0.54
C VAL A 586 22.21 6.89 -0.81
N ILE A 587 21.34 5.89 -0.92
CA ILE A 587 21.03 5.22 -2.19
C ILE A 587 19.57 5.47 -2.52
N ILE A 588 19.32 5.87 -3.76
CA ILE A 588 17.98 6.19 -4.27
C ILE A 588 17.64 5.26 -5.42
N THR A 589 16.47 4.63 -5.38
CA THR A 589 16.05 3.69 -6.43
C THR A 589 14.52 3.56 -6.53
N THR A 590 14.03 2.91 -7.58
CA THR A 590 12.60 2.55 -7.65
C THR A 590 12.31 1.32 -6.78
N CYS A 591 11.09 1.18 -6.24
CA CYS A 591 10.73 0.03 -5.40
C CYS A 591 11.08 -1.29 -6.07
N ILE A 592 10.81 -1.40 -7.37
CA ILE A 592 11.13 -2.60 -8.12
C ILE A 592 12.64 -2.83 -8.30
N SER A 593 13.45 -1.79 -8.43
CA SER A 593 14.90 -1.95 -8.64
C SER A 593 15.65 -2.23 -7.34
N ALA A 594 15.00 -2.09 -6.18
CA ALA A 594 15.59 -2.35 -4.88
C ALA A 594 16.06 -3.81 -4.72
N HIS A 595 15.45 -4.78 -5.42
CA HIS A 595 15.90 -6.18 -5.42
C HIS A 595 17.35 -6.38 -5.89
N LYS A 596 17.92 -5.39 -6.61
CA LYS A 596 19.31 -5.42 -7.10
C LYS A 596 20.32 -4.92 -6.07
N ILE A 597 19.86 -4.48 -4.90
CA ILE A 597 20.69 -3.88 -3.85
C ILE A 597 20.82 -4.89 -2.72
N GLY A 598 21.86 -5.72 -2.80
CA GLY A 598 22.15 -6.75 -1.80
C GLY A 598 21.11 -7.85 -1.70
N GLU A 599 21.35 -8.77 -0.78
CA GLU A 599 20.38 -9.79 -0.39
C GLU A 599 19.19 -9.14 0.34
N PRO A 600 18.02 -9.81 0.40
CA PRO A 600 16.81 -9.35 1.10
C PRO A 600 16.96 -9.35 2.64
N GLU A 601 17.94 -8.62 3.17
CA GLU A 601 18.22 -8.46 4.60
C GLU A 601 18.26 -6.97 4.99
N PRO A 602 18.21 -6.62 6.29
CA PRO A 602 18.38 -5.23 6.72
C PRO A 602 19.80 -4.74 6.38
N LEU A 603 19.89 -3.78 5.46
CA LEU A 603 21.14 -3.20 4.97
C LEU A 603 21.25 -1.71 5.30
N PHE A 604 20.13 -1.01 5.48
CA PHE A 604 20.07 0.43 5.73
C PHE A 604 19.47 0.71 7.09
N ASP A 605 19.96 1.76 7.75
CA ASP A 605 19.39 2.21 9.02
C ASP A 605 17.96 2.74 8.85
N MET A 606 17.62 3.27 7.68
CA MET A 606 16.30 3.80 7.36
C MET A 606 15.97 3.62 5.87
N THR A 607 14.76 3.11 5.60
CA THR A 607 14.11 3.19 4.30
C THR A 607 13.10 4.33 4.32
N ILE A 608 13.15 5.22 3.34
CA ILE A 608 12.13 6.26 3.12
C ILE A 608 11.39 5.89 1.83
N MET A 609 10.06 5.83 1.89
CA MET A 609 9.21 5.62 0.70
C MET A 609 8.33 6.83 0.42
N ASP A 610 8.46 7.43 -0.77
CA ASP A 610 7.60 8.52 -1.24
C ASP A 610 6.50 8.02 -2.18
N GLU A 611 5.40 8.76 -2.22
CA GLU A 611 4.16 8.41 -2.93
C GLU A 611 3.62 7.02 -2.53
N ALA A 612 3.80 6.66 -1.25
CA ALA A 612 3.43 5.36 -0.70
C ALA A 612 1.92 5.05 -0.84
N SER A 613 1.06 6.05 -1.02
CA SER A 613 -0.37 5.85 -1.27
C SER A 613 -0.68 5.28 -2.66
N GLN A 614 0.28 5.27 -3.59
CA GLN A 614 0.14 4.70 -4.93
C GLN A 614 0.98 3.43 -5.13
N CYS A 615 1.79 3.06 -4.16
CA CYS A 615 2.59 1.86 -4.25
C CYS A 615 1.70 0.65 -3.92
N ASN A 616 1.67 -0.36 -4.80
CA ASN A 616 1.02 -1.63 -4.49
C ASN A 616 1.70 -2.31 -3.29
N VAL A 617 0.95 -3.12 -2.55
CA VAL A 617 1.43 -3.71 -1.29
C VAL A 617 2.62 -4.65 -1.54
N ALA A 618 2.57 -5.45 -2.61
CA ALA A 618 3.50 -6.55 -2.79
C ALA A 618 4.95 -6.10 -3.10
N ILE A 619 5.12 -5.23 -4.11
CA ILE A 619 6.43 -4.71 -4.54
C ILE A 619 7.01 -3.77 -3.48
N SER A 620 6.17 -3.07 -2.74
CA SER A 620 6.62 -2.13 -1.69
C SER A 620 7.41 -2.80 -0.58
N LEU A 621 7.19 -4.08 -0.30
CA LEU A 621 7.96 -4.81 0.72
C LEU A 621 9.44 -4.96 0.36
N VAL A 622 9.80 -4.94 -0.92
CA VAL A 622 11.19 -5.13 -1.40
C VAL A 622 12.16 -4.08 -0.84
N PRO A 623 11.92 -2.76 -0.95
CA PRO A 623 12.76 -1.77 -0.27
C PRO A 623 12.59 -1.78 1.26
N ILE A 624 11.42 -2.17 1.78
CA ILE A 624 11.12 -2.13 3.22
C ILE A 624 11.96 -3.14 4.01
N ILE A 625 12.09 -4.38 3.52
CA ILE A 625 12.87 -5.42 4.22
C ILE A 625 14.36 -5.09 4.34
N ARG A 626 14.84 -4.15 3.52
CA ARG A 626 16.22 -3.66 3.52
C ARG A 626 16.48 -2.58 4.57
N GLY A 627 15.44 -2.08 5.25
CA GLY A 627 15.54 -1.02 6.26
C GLY A 627 15.27 -1.51 7.69
N GLU A 628 16.06 -1.01 8.64
CA GLU A 628 15.80 -1.18 10.08
C GLU A 628 14.67 -0.27 10.58
N LYS A 629 14.51 0.88 9.93
CA LYS A 629 13.44 1.86 10.15
C LYS A 629 12.72 2.19 8.85
N LEU A 630 11.50 2.70 8.95
CA LEU A 630 10.67 3.06 7.82
C LEU A 630 10.00 4.43 8.02
N MET A 631 10.16 5.30 7.03
CA MET A 631 9.39 6.53 6.88
C MET A 631 8.52 6.38 5.63
N LEU A 632 7.19 6.33 5.79
CA LEU A 632 6.26 6.34 4.66
C LEU A 632 5.69 7.74 4.47
N VAL A 633 5.81 8.26 3.25
CA VAL A 633 5.28 9.56 2.86
C VAL A 633 4.28 9.33 1.73
N GLY A 634 3.07 9.87 1.89
CA GLY A 634 2.00 9.69 0.91
C GLY A 634 0.78 10.53 1.23
N ASP A 635 -0.28 10.32 0.47
CA ASP A 635 -1.59 10.90 0.76
C ASP A 635 -2.70 9.91 0.39
N PRO A 636 -3.38 9.30 1.38
CA PRO A 636 -4.45 8.32 1.12
C PRO A 636 -5.73 8.94 0.53
N GLN A 637 -5.80 10.28 0.41
CA GLN A 637 -6.89 10.98 -0.27
C GLN A 637 -6.60 11.27 -1.75
N GLN A 638 -5.38 10.99 -2.23
CA GLN A 638 -5.02 11.04 -3.64
C GLN A 638 -5.12 9.64 -4.29
N LEU A 639 -4.54 9.48 -5.48
CA LEU A 639 -4.62 8.26 -6.30
C LEU A 639 -4.18 7.00 -5.55
N ASN A 640 -4.95 5.93 -5.75
CA ASN A 640 -4.57 4.56 -5.41
C ASN A 640 -3.57 3.96 -6.42
N PRO A 641 -2.96 2.81 -6.07
CA PRO A 641 -2.16 2.04 -7.03
C PRO A 641 -2.98 1.66 -8.26
N VAL A 642 -2.37 1.73 -9.44
CA VAL A 642 -2.98 1.23 -10.67
C VAL A 642 -2.77 -0.29 -10.73
N ILE A 643 -3.85 -1.04 -10.51
CA ILE A 643 -3.85 -2.51 -10.50
C ILE A 643 -4.59 -3.05 -11.73
N LEU A 644 -3.94 -3.91 -12.49
CA LEU A 644 -4.48 -4.60 -13.67
C LEU A 644 -5.23 -5.89 -13.30
N LEU A 645 -4.79 -6.57 -12.23
CA LEU A 645 -5.42 -7.79 -11.72
C LEU A 645 -6.92 -7.58 -11.54
N GLY A 646 -7.79 -8.38 -12.17
CA GLY A 646 -9.26 -8.29 -12.08
C GLY A 646 -9.85 -8.52 -10.67
N GLU A 647 -10.98 -7.88 -10.37
CA GLU A 647 -11.63 -7.89 -9.04
C GLU A 647 -12.09 -9.28 -8.63
N LEU A 648 -12.70 -10.02 -9.55
CA LEU A 648 -13.21 -11.37 -9.31
C LEU A 648 -12.06 -12.35 -8.96
N ILE A 649 -10.92 -12.23 -9.65
CA ILE A 649 -9.72 -13.01 -9.36
C ILE A 649 -9.15 -12.63 -7.99
N ASN A 650 -9.06 -11.33 -7.70
CA ASN A 650 -8.59 -10.84 -6.41
C ASN A 650 -9.44 -11.37 -5.25
N ARG A 651 -10.77 -11.29 -5.33
CA ARG A 651 -11.70 -11.83 -4.30
C ARG A 651 -11.49 -13.34 -4.10
N LYS A 652 -11.26 -14.09 -5.17
CA LYS A 652 -11.00 -15.54 -5.10
C LYS A 652 -9.69 -15.85 -4.39
N LEU A 653 -8.61 -15.17 -4.76
CA LEU A 653 -7.32 -15.32 -4.09
C LEU A 653 -7.42 -14.94 -2.60
N ARG A 654 -8.10 -13.83 -2.28
CA ARG A 654 -8.36 -13.43 -0.89
C ARG A 654 -9.12 -14.50 -0.10
N ARG A 655 -10.18 -15.07 -0.68
CA ARG A 655 -10.95 -16.17 -0.06
C ARG A 655 -10.10 -17.43 0.11
N ARG A 656 -9.34 -17.85 -0.91
CA ARG A 656 -8.47 -19.03 -0.85
C ARG A 656 -7.47 -18.96 0.30
N TYR A 657 -6.85 -17.80 0.50
CA TYR A 657 -5.88 -17.60 1.59
C TYR A 657 -6.48 -17.01 2.85
N HIS A 658 -7.79 -16.75 2.91
CA HIS A 658 -8.47 -16.11 4.04
C HIS A 658 -7.78 -14.80 4.48
N VAL A 659 -7.43 -13.97 3.50
CA VAL A 659 -6.71 -12.71 3.73
C VAL A 659 -7.68 -11.58 4.08
N ALA A 660 -7.39 -10.90 5.19
CA ALA A 660 -8.19 -9.80 5.72
C ALA A 660 -8.24 -8.59 4.78
N GLU A 661 -9.21 -7.69 4.97
CA GLU A 661 -9.46 -6.56 4.04
C GLU A 661 -8.31 -5.57 3.99
N GLU A 662 -7.57 -5.44 5.08
CA GLU A 662 -6.42 -4.54 5.23
C GLU A 662 -5.29 -4.86 4.25
N TYR A 663 -5.19 -6.12 3.81
CA TYR A 663 -4.18 -6.58 2.86
C TYR A 663 -4.70 -6.69 1.43
N ASP A 664 -5.94 -6.28 1.14
CA ASP A 664 -6.50 -6.37 -0.22
C ASP A 664 -5.59 -5.69 -1.26
N TYR A 665 -5.05 -6.49 -2.18
CA TYR A 665 -4.08 -6.08 -3.17
C TYR A 665 -4.63 -5.01 -4.14
N ARG A 666 -5.93 -5.03 -4.45
CA ARG A 666 -6.56 -4.07 -5.36
C ARG A 666 -6.97 -2.79 -4.64
N LYS A 667 -7.50 -2.91 -3.43
CA LYS A 667 -8.14 -1.77 -2.73
C LYS A 667 -7.18 -0.96 -1.87
N ASN A 668 -6.06 -1.55 -1.45
CA ASN A 668 -5.11 -0.89 -0.56
C ASN A 668 -3.76 -0.62 -1.21
N SER A 669 -3.19 0.50 -0.83
CA SER A 669 -1.77 0.77 -0.99
C SER A 669 -0.98 0.30 0.21
N ILE A 670 0.35 0.28 0.09
CA ILE A 670 1.21 -0.01 1.23
C ILE A 670 0.96 0.98 2.38
N TYR A 671 0.70 2.25 2.07
CA TYR A 671 0.38 3.27 3.07
C TYR A 671 -0.87 2.91 3.87
N LYS A 672 -1.99 2.63 3.19
CA LYS A 672 -3.25 2.24 3.84
C LYS A 672 -3.11 0.95 4.64
N THR A 673 -2.36 -0.03 4.11
CA THR A 673 -2.09 -1.31 4.78
C THR A 673 -1.38 -1.09 6.11
N TYR A 674 -0.31 -0.29 6.13
CA TYR A 674 0.41 0.03 7.37
C TYR A 674 -0.47 0.79 8.35
N LEU A 675 -1.25 1.78 7.91
CA LEU A 675 -2.16 2.50 8.82
C LEU A 675 -3.16 1.59 9.50
N ALA A 676 -3.70 0.60 8.76
CA ALA A 676 -4.65 -0.38 9.27
C ALA A 676 -4.00 -1.42 10.20
N CYS A 677 -2.81 -1.90 9.86
CA CYS A 677 -2.14 -2.97 10.62
C CYS A 677 -1.39 -2.46 11.85
N ASP A 678 -0.87 -1.22 11.80
CA ASP A 678 0.13 -0.77 12.76
C ASP A 678 -0.42 -0.42 14.14
N ALA A 679 -1.64 0.08 14.38
CA ALA A 679 -2.23 0.46 15.69
C ALA A 679 -1.41 1.28 16.75
N VAL A 680 -0.09 1.41 16.67
CA VAL A 680 0.80 1.89 17.72
C VAL A 680 1.50 3.21 17.36
N SER A 681 2.01 3.30 16.13
CA SER A 681 2.76 4.43 15.62
C SER A 681 1.81 5.52 15.13
N ASP A 682 2.18 6.77 15.41
CA ASP A 682 1.36 7.95 15.08
C ASP A 682 1.66 8.46 13.65
N GLU A 683 0.65 9.07 13.02
CA GLU A 683 0.72 9.63 11.68
C GLU A 683 0.75 11.16 11.72
N VAL A 684 1.72 11.79 11.06
CA VAL A 684 1.90 13.23 11.05
C VAL A 684 1.26 13.83 9.80
N LEU A 685 0.28 14.71 9.96
CA LEU A 685 -0.33 15.48 8.87
C LEU A 685 0.44 16.78 8.63
N LEU A 686 0.92 16.99 7.40
CA LEU A 686 1.49 18.28 6.99
C LEU A 686 0.36 19.24 6.61
N ARG A 687 0.05 20.24 7.45
CA ARG A 687 -1.15 21.08 7.24
C ARG A 687 -0.91 22.32 6.39
N SER A 688 0.29 22.90 6.41
CA SER A 688 0.56 24.15 5.69
C SER A 688 0.65 23.93 4.18
N HIS A 689 -0.27 24.52 3.42
CA HIS A 689 -0.40 24.40 1.96
C HIS A 689 0.15 25.65 1.26
N TYR A 690 1.14 25.48 0.37
CA TYR A 690 1.86 26.60 -0.26
C TYR A 690 1.62 26.77 -1.76
N ARG A 691 0.81 25.89 -2.38
CA ARG A 691 0.64 25.84 -3.84
C ARG A 691 -0.53 26.68 -4.33
N CYS A 692 -1.73 26.12 -4.28
CA CYS A 692 -2.93 26.68 -4.90
C CYS A 692 -3.39 27.96 -4.21
N ASN A 693 -4.02 28.84 -4.98
CA ASN A 693 -4.86 29.91 -4.47
C ASN A 693 -5.87 29.38 -3.44
N ARG A 694 -6.23 30.25 -2.47
CA ARG A 694 -7.13 29.92 -1.36
C ARG A 694 -8.46 29.34 -1.82
N GLU A 695 -9.06 29.94 -2.84
CA GLU A 695 -10.37 29.51 -3.33
C GLU A 695 -10.29 28.15 -4.05
N ILE A 696 -9.19 27.87 -4.76
CA ILE A 696 -8.97 26.59 -5.44
C ILE A 696 -8.88 25.43 -4.45
N ILE A 697 -7.95 25.51 -3.49
CA ILE A 697 -7.78 24.43 -2.51
C ILE A 697 -8.93 24.40 -1.50
N GLY A 698 -9.70 25.48 -1.36
CA GLY A 698 -10.82 25.60 -0.43
C GLY A 698 -11.85 24.48 -0.59
N PHE A 699 -12.15 24.07 -1.83
CA PHE A 699 -13.03 22.93 -2.10
C PHE A 699 -12.46 21.64 -1.49
N ASN A 700 -11.24 21.27 -1.87
CA ASN A 700 -10.62 20.02 -1.43
C ASN A 700 -10.40 20.02 0.08
N ASN A 701 -10.01 21.16 0.67
CA ASN A 701 -9.78 21.28 2.11
C ASN A 701 -11.03 20.93 2.90
N LYS A 702 -12.18 21.51 2.52
CA LYS A 702 -13.48 21.20 3.14
C LYS A 702 -13.92 19.75 2.83
N LYS A 703 -13.84 19.35 1.56
CA LYS A 703 -14.40 18.07 1.09
C LYS A 703 -13.61 16.84 1.53
N TYR A 704 -12.27 16.90 1.49
CA TYR A 704 -11.37 15.75 1.62
C TYR A 704 -10.35 15.86 2.75
N TYR A 705 -10.25 16.99 3.44
CA TYR A 705 -9.29 17.18 4.54
C TYR A 705 -9.92 17.81 5.79
N ASN A 706 -11.27 17.87 5.86
CA ASN A 706 -12.04 18.39 7.01
C ASN A 706 -11.53 19.77 7.49
N SER A 707 -11.21 20.65 6.56
CA SER A 707 -10.70 22.00 6.82
C SER A 707 -9.39 22.06 7.63
N LYS A 708 -8.65 20.94 7.78
CA LYS A 708 -7.40 20.88 8.55
C LYS A 708 -6.21 21.56 7.86
N LEU A 709 -6.29 21.84 6.54
CA LEU A 709 -5.20 22.51 5.83
C LEU A 709 -5.15 24.02 6.13
N GLN A 710 -3.95 24.51 6.41
CA GLN A 710 -3.64 25.92 6.60
C GLN A 710 -3.11 26.52 5.31
N ILE A 711 -3.85 27.44 4.70
CA ILE A 711 -3.50 27.96 3.37
C ILE A 711 -2.46 29.08 3.52
N CYS A 712 -1.24 28.80 3.07
CA CYS A 712 -0.08 29.68 3.11
C CYS A 712 0.39 30.13 1.71
N SER A 713 -0.39 29.82 0.65
CA SER A 713 -0.07 30.25 -0.73
C SER A 713 -0.05 31.77 -0.85
N LYS A 714 0.83 32.26 -1.72
CA LYS A 714 0.99 33.70 -2.04
C LYS A 714 0.20 34.13 -3.27
N SER A 715 -0.52 33.23 -3.93
CA SER A 715 -1.30 33.57 -5.14
C SER A 715 -2.31 34.67 -4.82
N LYS A 716 -2.36 35.69 -5.70
CA LYS A 716 -3.28 36.83 -5.64
C LYS A 716 -4.15 36.93 -6.89
N GLU A 717 -4.28 35.83 -7.65
CA GLU A 717 -5.13 35.79 -8.83
C GLU A 717 -6.54 36.27 -8.46
N PRO A 718 -7.06 37.34 -9.10
CA PRO A 718 -8.36 37.91 -8.76
C PRO A 718 -9.53 37.01 -9.15
N GLU A 719 -9.35 36.17 -10.19
CA GLU A 719 -10.36 35.25 -10.68
C GLU A 719 -9.79 33.82 -10.73
N PRO A 720 -9.61 33.17 -9.56
CA PRO A 720 -8.94 31.88 -9.46
C PRO A 720 -9.82 30.69 -9.88
N LEU A 721 -11.14 30.89 -9.96
CA LEU A 721 -12.12 29.87 -10.33
C LEU A 721 -12.95 30.38 -11.52
N VAL A 722 -12.97 29.63 -12.61
CA VAL A 722 -13.75 29.98 -13.81
C VAL A 722 -14.56 28.76 -14.26
N TYR A 723 -15.86 28.95 -14.45
CA TYR A 723 -16.73 27.96 -15.09
C TYR A 723 -16.99 28.39 -16.53
N VAL A 724 -16.64 27.55 -17.50
CA VAL A 724 -16.93 27.77 -18.91
C VAL A 724 -18.05 26.82 -19.31
N ASP A 725 -19.24 27.38 -19.56
CA ASP A 725 -20.39 26.63 -20.06
C ASP A 725 -20.21 26.32 -21.54
N VAL A 726 -19.78 25.10 -21.85
CA VAL A 726 -19.53 24.65 -23.22
C VAL A 726 -20.70 23.80 -23.67
N LYS A 727 -21.46 24.28 -24.65
CA LYS A 727 -22.56 23.50 -25.22
C LYS A 727 -21.99 22.34 -26.03
N SER A 728 -22.45 21.14 -25.71
CA SER A 728 -22.00 19.92 -26.39
C SER A 728 -22.48 19.89 -27.83
N ASP A 729 -21.56 19.70 -28.77
CA ASP A 729 -21.89 19.34 -30.15
C ASP A 729 -22.14 17.83 -30.27
N ARG A 730 -22.82 17.42 -31.35
CA ARG A 730 -22.96 15.99 -31.68
C ARG A 730 -21.60 15.43 -32.09
N ALA A 731 -20.88 14.85 -31.13
CA ALA A 731 -19.64 14.13 -31.39
C ALA A 731 -19.92 12.76 -32.03
N GLU A 732 -19.13 12.39 -33.05
CA GLU A 732 -19.19 11.05 -33.65
C GLU A 732 -18.59 9.99 -32.70
N ILE A 733 -17.58 10.38 -31.93
CA ILE A 733 -16.86 9.54 -30.97
C ILE A 733 -17.44 9.78 -29.57
N LYS A 734 -17.64 8.72 -28.78
CA LYS A 734 -18.14 8.83 -27.41
C LYS A 734 -17.07 9.39 -26.46
N ASN A 735 -17.53 10.08 -25.42
CA ASN A 735 -16.70 10.71 -24.38
C ASN A 735 -15.65 11.69 -24.96
N THR A 736 -16.07 12.43 -25.99
CA THR A 736 -15.33 13.55 -26.55
C THR A 736 -16.24 14.76 -26.67
N SER A 737 -15.63 15.94 -26.58
CA SER A 737 -16.26 17.22 -26.82
C SER A 737 -15.30 18.08 -27.65
N PRO A 738 -15.51 18.17 -28.98
CA PRO A 738 -14.75 19.07 -29.85
C PRO A 738 -14.86 20.53 -29.41
N ALA A 739 -16.05 20.96 -28.99
CA ALA A 739 -16.28 22.31 -28.48
C ALA A 739 -15.41 22.61 -27.24
N GLU A 740 -15.26 21.68 -26.29
CA GLU A 740 -14.35 21.87 -25.15
C GLU A 740 -12.89 21.91 -25.60
N ALA A 741 -12.51 21.12 -26.62
CA ALA A 741 -11.17 21.15 -27.18
C ALA A 741 -10.85 22.50 -27.84
N ASP A 742 -11.79 23.07 -28.58
CA ASP A 742 -11.64 24.38 -29.21
C ASP A 742 -11.47 25.50 -28.17
N GLU A 743 -12.27 25.47 -27.09
CA GLU A 743 -12.14 26.42 -25.98
C GLU A 743 -10.79 26.30 -25.26
N VAL A 744 -10.30 25.08 -25.04
CA VAL A 744 -8.97 24.82 -24.49
C VAL A 744 -7.87 25.46 -25.34
N ILE A 745 -7.94 25.28 -26.66
CA ILE A 745 -6.96 25.84 -27.60
C ILE A 745 -7.07 27.37 -27.65
N ALA A 746 -8.29 27.92 -27.65
CA ALA A 746 -8.52 29.35 -27.62
C ALA A 746 -7.95 29.99 -26.36
N TYR A 747 -8.18 29.38 -25.19
CA TYR A 747 -7.63 29.82 -23.92
C TYR A 747 -6.10 29.82 -23.93
N ALA A 748 -5.48 28.73 -24.39
CA ALA A 748 -4.03 28.60 -24.41
C ALA A 748 -3.35 29.61 -25.36
N LYS A 749 -3.95 29.91 -26.51
CA LYS A 749 -3.46 30.95 -27.45
C LYS A 749 -3.47 32.35 -26.83
N GLN A 750 -4.39 32.62 -25.90
CA GLN A 750 -4.49 33.91 -25.22
C GLN A 750 -3.57 34.03 -23.99
N ASN A 751 -3.02 32.91 -23.50
CA ASN A 751 -2.25 32.84 -22.25
C ASN A 751 -0.89 32.15 -22.46
N THR A 752 -0.13 32.58 -23.47
CA THR A 752 1.15 31.96 -23.87
C THR A 752 2.27 32.16 -22.84
N ASP A 753 2.14 33.14 -21.95
CA ASP A 753 3.05 33.41 -20.84
C ASP A 753 2.84 32.48 -19.63
N LYS A 754 1.74 31.71 -19.61
CA LYS A 754 1.38 30.80 -18.52
C LYS A 754 1.69 29.36 -18.89
N SER A 755 2.11 28.59 -17.89
CA SER A 755 2.15 27.12 -17.99
C SER A 755 0.74 26.55 -17.76
N ILE A 756 0.24 25.74 -18.70
CA ILE A 756 -1.15 25.27 -18.71
C ILE A 756 -1.19 23.73 -18.79
N ALA A 757 -2.03 23.11 -17.95
CA ALA A 757 -2.39 21.71 -18.07
C ALA A 757 -3.87 21.55 -18.40
N VAL A 758 -4.19 20.59 -19.27
CA VAL A 758 -5.55 20.10 -19.51
C VAL A 758 -5.68 18.73 -18.90
N ILE A 759 -6.62 18.58 -17.98
CA ILE A 759 -6.95 17.31 -17.33
C ILE A 759 -8.33 16.89 -17.82
N THR A 760 -8.44 15.65 -18.28
CA THR A 760 -9.71 15.06 -18.69
C THR A 760 -9.78 13.59 -18.24
N PRO A 761 -10.96 13.08 -17.82
CA PRO A 761 -11.08 11.71 -17.36
C PRO A 761 -11.04 10.69 -18.51
N PHE A 762 -11.27 11.13 -19.75
CA PHE A 762 -11.46 10.25 -20.90
C PHE A 762 -10.27 10.24 -21.85
N VAL A 763 -9.81 9.03 -22.22
CA VAL A 763 -8.66 8.85 -23.12
C VAL A 763 -8.96 9.38 -24.53
N ASN A 764 -10.20 9.24 -25.01
CA ASN A 764 -10.60 9.75 -26.32
C ASN A 764 -10.54 11.29 -26.36
N GLN A 765 -11.05 11.96 -25.31
CA GLN A 765 -10.95 13.42 -25.21
C GLN A 765 -9.50 13.88 -25.10
N ARG A 766 -8.68 13.16 -24.32
CA ARG A 766 -7.24 13.43 -24.24
C ARG A 766 -6.57 13.37 -25.62
N ALA A 767 -6.85 12.32 -26.39
CA ALA A 767 -6.28 12.15 -27.73
C ALA A 767 -6.72 13.26 -28.69
N LEU A 768 -8.00 13.66 -28.63
CA LEU A 768 -8.54 14.77 -29.42
C LEU A 768 -7.81 16.09 -29.10
N ILE A 769 -7.66 16.41 -27.82
CA ILE A 769 -6.98 17.63 -27.39
C ILE A 769 -5.48 17.57 -27.70
N GLU A 770 -4.81 16.43 -27.47
CA GLU A 770 -3.39 16.23 -27.84
C GLU A 770 -3.15 16.45 -29.35
N GLN A 771 -4.09 16.01 -30.19
CA GLN A 771 -4.02 16.26 -31.63
C GLN A 771 -4.18 17.75 -31.93
N ALA A 772 -5.18 18.41 -31.36
CA ALA A 772 -5.40 19.84 -31.54
C ALA A 772 -4.21 20.69 -31.07
N ILE A 773 -3.56 20.31 -29.95
CA ILE A 773 -2.33 20.94 -29.44
C ILE A 773 -1.21 20.86 -30.49
N LYS A 774 -1.00 19.66 -31.07
CA LYS A 774 0.03 19.44 -32.10
C LYS A 774 -0.23 20.25 -33.36
N GLU A 775 -1.47 20.30 -33.82
CA GLU A 775 -1.88 21.06 -35.02
C GLU A 775 -1.70 22.57 -34.82
N ASN A 776 -1.88 23.06 -33.60
CA ASN A 776 -1.73 24.48 -33.25
C ASN A 776 -0.34 24.86 -32.71
N HIS A 777 0.59 23.90 -32.60
CA HIS A 777 1.97 24.08 -32.13
C HIS A 777 2.08 24.80 -30.77
N LEU A 778 1.24 24.43 -29.80
CA LEU A 778 1.23 25.03 -28.47
C LEU A 778 2.22 24.32 -27.53
N GLU A 779 3.32 24.98 -27.21
CA GLU A 779 4.36 24.42 -26.33
C GLU A 779 4.09 24.65 -24.84
N ASN A 780 3.28 25.64 -24.49
CA ASN A 780 2.93 25.99 -23.10
C ASN A 780 1.74 25.16 -22.54
N LEU A 781 1.14 24.29 -23.37
CA LEU A 781 -0.05 23.50 -23.06
C LEU A 781 0.27 22.00 -23.12
N VAL A 782 -0.04 21.28 -22.03
CA VAL A 782 0.06 19.82 -21.99
C VAL A 782 -1.30 19.23 -21.64
N CYS A 783 -1.71 18.16 -22.32
CA CYS A 783 -2.94 17.43 -22.02
C CYS A 783 -2.62 16.04 -21.47
N GLY A 784 -3.42 15.55 -20.52
CA GLY A 784 -3.21 14.26 -19.88
C GLY A 784 -4.42 13.80 -19.06
N THR A 785 -4.38 12.53 -18.64
CA THR A 785 -5.26 12.05 -17.55
C THR A 785 -4.62 12.40 -16.19
N VAL A 786 -5.36 12.25 -15.09
CA VAL A 786 -4.87 12.63 -13.74
C VAL A 786 -3.53 12.00 -13.33
N HIS A 787 -3.23 10.80 -13.81
CA HIS A 787 -1.97 10.10 -13.52
C HIS A 787 -0.75 10.79 -14.15
N ALA A 788 -0.93 11.48 -15.29
CA ALA A 788 0.17 12.13 -16.01
C ALA A 788 0.69 13.39 -15.28
N PHE A 789 -0.17 14.05 -14.51
CA PHE A 789 0.16 15.30 -13.81
C PHE A 789 0.51 15.08 -12.34
N GLN A 790 0.76 13.84 -11.95
CA GLN A 790 1.02 13.54 -10.55
C GLN A 790 2.39 14.08 -10.13
N GLY A 791 2.41 14.84 -9.04
CA GLY A 791 3.61 15.55 -8.57
C GLY A 791 3.95 16.82 -9.36
N ASP A 792 3.33 17.02 -10.54
CA ASP A 792 3.44 18.24 -11.34
C ASP A 792 2.46 19.32 -10.85
N GLU A 793 2.68 20.55 -11.28
CA GLU A 793 1.89 21.73 -10.97
C GLU A 793 2.00 22.75 -12.11
N LYS A 794 0.90 23.46 -12.40
CA LYS A 794 0.82 24.47 -13.47
C LYS A 794 0.20 25.76 -12.96
N ASP A 795 0.50 26.86 -13.62
CA ASP A 795 -0.11 28.15 -13.30
C ASP A 795 -1.62 28.07 -13.49
N VAL A 796 -2.06 27.44 -14.59
CA VAL A 796 -3.46 27.22 -14.93
C VAL A 796 -3.75 25.74 -15.18
N VAL A 797 -4.89 25.26 -14.67
CA VAL A 797 -5.44 23.94 -15.02
C VAL A 797 -6.81 24.11 -15.64
N LEU A 798 -7.00 23.49 -16.81
CA LEU A 798 -8.26 23.36 -17.52
C LEU A 798 -8.79 21.93 -17.29
N PHE A 799 -9.88 21.79 -16.55
CA PHE A 799 -10.54 20.51 -16.31
C PHE A 799 -11.68 20.34 -17.33
N SER A 800 -11.45 19.51 -18.35
CA SER A 800 -12.43 19.16 -19.39
C SER A 800 -13.22 17.92 -18.98
N THR A 801 -14.51 18.10 -18.73
CA THR A 801 -15.40 17.00 -18.32
C THR A 801 -15.84 16.14 -19.49
N ALA A 802 -15.95 16.70 -20.70
CA ALA A 802 -16.44 16.04 -21.91
C ALA A 802 -17.75 15.26 -21.70
N LEU A 803 -18.61 15.79 -20.83
CA LEU A 803 -19.98 15.31 -20.66
C LEU A 803 -20.80 15.72 -21.88
N SER A 804 -21.65 14.82 -22.37
CA SER A 804 -22.47 15.02 -23.57
C SER A 804 -23.85 14.38 -23.41
N ASP A 805 -24.73 14.61 -24.38
CA ASP A 805 -26.04 13.96 -24.49
C ASP A 805 -25.95 12.44 -24.61
N ARG A 806 -24.80 11.91 -25.04
CA ARG A 806 -24.49 10.48 -25.12
C ARG A 806 -23.88 9.89 -23.86
N THR A 807 -23.53 10.71 -22.87
CA THR A 807 -22.98 10.23 -21.60
C THR A 807 -24.09 9.53 -20.82
N ASN A 808 -23.86 8.26 -20.47
CA ASN A 808 -24.77 7.42 -19.73
C ASN A 808 -24.63 7.61 -18.20
N ALA A 809 -25.56 7.03 -17.45
CA ALA A 809 -25.61 7.19 -16.00
C ALA A 809 -24.45 6.50 -15.28
N GLY A 810 -23.97 5.33 -15.73
CA GLY A 810 -22.88 4.62 -15.06
C GLY A 810 -21.52 5.30 -15.24
N THR A 811 -21.22 5.84 -16.44
CA THR A 811 -20.01 6.67 -16.65
C THR A 811 -20.01 7.88 -15.73
N TYR A 812 -21.16 8.55 -15.58
CA TYR A 812 -21.29 9.67 -14.65
C TYR A 812 -21.19 9.21 -13.19
N GLN A 813 -21.79 8.07 -12.82
CA GLN A 813 -21.71 7.50 -11.47
C GLN A 813 -20.27 7.22 -11.04
N TRP A 814 -19.44 6.71 -11.96
CA TRP A 814 -18.00 6.55 -11.72
C TRP A 814 -17.31 7.91 -11.56
N LEU A 815 -17.58 8.87 -12.43
CA LEU A 815 -16.90 10.18 -12.44
C LEU A 815 -17.26 11.04 -11.22
N LYS A 816 -18.55 11.12 -10.90
CA LYS A 816 -19.10 12.12 -9.98
C LYS A 816 -18.53 12.05 -8.56
N ASN A 817 -18.18 10.84 -8.10
CA ASN A 817 -17.65 10.58 -6.76
C ASN A 817 -16.24 9.98 -6.79
N ASN A 818 -15.54 10.10 -7.93
CA ASN A 818 -14.13 9.74 -8.01
C ASN A 818 -13.27 10.77 -7.28
N LYS A 819 -13.23 10.65 -5.95
CA LYS A 819 -12.52 11.58 -5.06
C LYS A 819 -11.05 11.77 -5.48
N GLU A 820 -10.40 10.70 -5.94
CA GLU A 820 -8.98 10.72 -6.26
C GLU A 820 -8.71 11.53 -7.53
N LEU A 821 -9.56 11.33 -8.54
CA LEU A 821 -9.53 12.11 -9.77
C LEU A 821 -9.83 13.59 -9.51
N ILE A 822 -10.89 13.90 -8.77
CA ILE A 822 -11.31 15.28 -8.49
C ILE A 822 -10.26 15.99 -7.62
N ASN A 823 -9.82 15.37 -6.53
CA ASN A 823 -8.82 15.95 -5.62
C ASN A 823 -7.49 16.19 -6.34
N VAL A 824 -7.05 15.26 -7.19
CA VAL A 824 -5.83 15.47 -7.97
C VAL A 824 -6.04 16.53 -9.03
N ALA A 825 -7.09 16.49 -9.85
CA ALA A 825 -7.28 17.43 -10.95
C ALA A 825 -7.28 18.90 -10.49
N THR A 826 -8.03 19.18 -9.42
CA THR A 826 -8.20 20.53 -8.86
C THR A 826 -6.95 21.05 -8.15
N SER A 827 -6.18 20.18 -7.48
CA SER A 827 -5.00 20.58 -6.68
C SER A 827 -3.69 20.77 -7.49
N ARG A 828 -3.75 20.65 -8.83
CA ARG A 828 -2.62 20.95 -9.73
C ARG A 828 -2.49 22.42 -10.11
N ALA A 829 -3.57 23.20 -9.99
CA ALA A 829 -3.58 24.61 -10.31
C ALA A 829 -2.91 25.44 -9.20
N LYS A 830 -2.00 26.34 -9.59
CA LYS A 830 -1.44 27.34 -8.69
C LYS A 830 -2.35 28.56 -8.60
N ASP A 831 -2.62 29.19 -9.74
CA ASP A 831 -3.29 30.49 -9.80
C ASP A 831 -4.75 30.35 -10.25
N LYS A 832 -5.03 29.55 -11.28
CA LYS A 832 -6.37 29.46 -11.87
C LYS A 832 -6.81 28.03 -12.20
N LEU A 833 -8.03 27.69 -11.80
CA LEU A 833 -8.74 26.48 -12.18
C LEU A 833 -9.94 26.85 -13.07
N VAL A 834 -9.98 26.27 -14.27
CA VAL A 834 -11.08 26.43 -15.22
C VAL A 834 -11.78 25.09 -15.39
N LEU A 835 -13.09 25.04 -15.14
CA LEU A 835 -13.91 23.86 -15.41
C LEU A 835 -14.68 24.08 -16.72
N LEU A 836 -14.48 23.18 -17.69
CA LEU A 836 -15.23 23.14 -18.94
C LEU A 836 -16.25 22.01 -18.87
N ALA A 837 -17.52 22.37 -18.92
CA ALA A 837 -18.62 21.42 -18.85
C ALA A 837 -19.88 21.99 -19.50
N ASP A 838 -20.71 21.09 -20.02
CA ASP A 838 -22.08 21.42 -20.44
C ASP A 838 -23.01 21.42 -19.21
N SER A 839 -23.48 22.60 -18.81
CA SER A 839 -24.34 22.73 -17.62
C SER A 839 -25.64 21.92 -17.74
N LYS A 840 -26.20 21.82 -18.94
CA LYS A 840 -27.47 21.12 -19.16
C LYS A 840 -27.30 19.62 -18.98
N GLU A 841 -26.20 19.07 -19.51
CA GLU A 841 -25.90 17.64 -19.38
C GLU A 841 -25.48 17.29 -17.95
N LEU A 842 -24.71 18.17 -17.28
CA LEU A 842 -24.37 18.01 -15.87
C LEU A 842 -25.62 17.97 -14.97
N GLU A 843 -26.58 18.89 -15.17
CA GLU A 843 -27.85 18.89 -14.44
C GLU A 843 -28.71 17.65 -14.73
N ARG A 844 -28.78 17.24 -16.01
CA ARG A 844 -29.49 16.02 -16.42
C ARG A 844 -28.94 14.78 -15.72
N LEU A 845 -27.62 14.65 -15.66
CA LEU A 845 -26.93 13.49 -15.10
C LEU A 845 -26.95 13.47 -13.56
N HIS A 846 -26.86 14.63 -12.93
CA HIS A 846 -27.00 14.79 -11.49
C HIS A 846 -28.38 14.33 -10.97
N ALA A 847 -29.44 14.68 -11.70
CA ALA A 847 -30.83 14.26 -11.42
C ALA A 847 -31.32 14.51 -9.97
N GLY A 848 -30.75 15.51 -9.28
CA GLY A 848 -31.14 15.90 -7.91
C GLY A 848 -30.63 14.96 -6.80
N GLN A 849 -29.56 14.21 -7.05
CA GLN A 849 -28.98 13.31 -6.05
C GLN A 849 -28.13 14.06 -5.01
N ALA A 850 -28.18 13.66 -3.74
CA ALA A 850 -27.51 14.40 -2.66
C ALA A 850 -25.98 14.15 -2.53
N ASP A 851 -25.41 13.12 -3.18
CA ASP A 851 -23.98 12.77 -3.09
C ASP A 851 -23.34 12.80 -4.50
N ASP A 852 -22.85 13.97 -4.89
CA ASP A 852 -22.27 14.27 -6.19
C ASP A 852 -21.15 15.31 -6.08
N ASP A 853 -19.91 14.84 -5.88
CA ASP A 853 -18.75 15.72 -5.66
C ASP A 853 -18.43 16.59 -6.90
N LEU A 854 -18.67 16.08 -8.11
CA LEU A 854 -18.44 16.83 -9.35
C LEU A 854 -19.45 17.97 -9.51
N TYR A 855 -20.73 17.71 -9.22
CA TYR A 855 -21.75 18.75 -9.24
C TYR A 855 -21.50 19.81 -8.17
N GLU A 856 -21.16 19.40 -6.94
CA GLU A 856 -20.78 20.33 -5.88
C GLU A 856 -19.56 21.19 -6.29
N LEU A 857 -18.54 20.59 -6.91
CA LEU A 857 -17.39 21.33 -7.44
C LEU A 857 -17.83 22.35 -8.51
N ALA A 858 -18.69 21.97 -9.44
CA ALA A 858 -19.18 22.87 -10.47
C ALA A 858 -19.95 24.06 -9.86
N GLN A 859 -20.80 23.82 -8.87
CA GLN A 859 -21.51 24.89 -8.14
C GLN A 859 -20.55 25.78 -7.35
N TYR A 860 -19.54 25.19 -6.71
CA TYR A 860 -18.50 25.93 -6.00
C TYR A 860 -17.71 26.86 -6.93
N ILE A 861 -17.35 26.39 -8.12
CA ILE A 861 -16.67 27.20 -9.14
C ILE A 861 -17.60 28.29 -9.68
N LYS A 862 -18.86 27.96 -10.02
CA LYS A 862 -19.86 28.94 -10.50
C LYS A 862 -20.12 30.07 -9.49
N THR A 863 -20.10 29.74 -8.20
CA THR A 863 -20.32 30.71 -7.11
C THR A 863 -19.04 31.37 -6.62
N ASN A 864 -17.90 31.11 -7.26
CA ASN A 864 -16.57 31.58 -6.90
C ASN A 864 -16.26 31.36 -5.40
N GLY A 865 -16.46 30.12 -4.95
CA GLY A 865 -16.09 29.65 -3.61
C GLY A 865 -17.17 29.76 -2.52
N LYS A 866 -18.36 30.27 -2.86
CA LYS A 866 -19.40 30.63 -1.87
C LYS A 866 -20.44 29.54 -1.59
N SER A 867 -20.50 28.47 -2.38
CA SER A 867 -21.44 27.38 -2.12
C SER A 867 -21.10 26.60 -0.85
N GLU A 868 -22.13 26.02 -0.23
CA GLU A 868 -21.92 25.00 0.81
C GLU A 868 -21.32 23.73 0.17
N ILE A 869 -20.44 23.06 0.91
CA ILE A 869 -19.78 21.83 0.49
C ILE A 869 -20.04 20.79 1.57
N THR A 870 -20.50 19.61 1.16
CA THR A 870 -20.76 18.53 2.10
C THR A 870 -19.44 17.88 2.50
N GLU A 871 -19.08 17.90 3.77
CA GLU A 871 -17.86 17.22 4.25
C GLU A 871 -18.02 15.70 4.17
N LYS A 872 -16.99 14.99 3.70
CA LYS A 872 -16.97 13.52 3.75
C LYS A 872 -16.31 13.07 5.04
N HIS A 873 -16.99 12.26 5.86
CA HIS A 873 -16.36 11.61 7.01
C HIS A 873 -15.22 10.70 6.52
N ILE A 874 -14.03 10.88 7.07
CA ILE A 874 -12.82 10.19 6.61
C ILE A 874 -12.31 9.27 7.72
N SER A 875 -12.15 8.00 7.39
CA SER A 875 -11.49 6.98 8.22
C SER A 875 -9.97 6.96 7.96
N SER A 876 -9.29 8.11 8.11
CA SER A 876 -7.81 8.17 8.08
C SER A 876 -7.27 8.38 9.48
N ARG A 877 -6.14 7.71 9.77
CA ARG A 877 -5.44 7.74 11.06
C ARG A 877 -4.65 9.04 11.26
N ALA A 878 -4.29 9.77 10.20
CA ALA A 878 -3.70 11.12 10.20
C ALA A 878 -4.72 12.23 10.35
N LEU A 879 -5.96 11.92 10.01
CA LEU A 879 -7.10 12.72 10.44
C LEU A 879 -7.49 12.37 11.88
N GLY A 880 -6.65 11.56 12.53
CA GLY A 880 -6.57 11.33 13.97
C GLY A 880 -7.89 11.03 14.63
N ILE A 881 -8.69 10.24 13.92
CA ILE A 881 -9.42 9.19 14.60
C ILE A 881 -8.38 8.16 15.07
N GLN A 882 -7.62 8.53 16.11
CA GLN A 882 -7.26 7.55 17.11
C GLN A 882 -8.59 6.84 17.44
N PRO A 883 -8.64 5.51 17.41
CA PRO A 883 -9.80 4.70 17.74
C PRO A 883 -10.40 4.91 19.15
N PHE A 884 -10.42 6.11 19.74
CA PHE A 884 -11.19 6.41 20.94
C PHE A 884 -12.48 7.16 20.58
N SER A 885 -13.07 6.79 19.44
CA SER A 885 -14.42 7.20 19.07
C SER A 885 -15.36 6.03 19.24
N THR A 886 -16.63 6.33 19.45
CA THR A 886 -17.78 5.41 19.48
C THR A 886 -17.75 4.34 18.37
N ALA A 887 -17.03 4.54 17.27
CA ALA A 887 -16.81 3.54 16.22
C ALA A 887 -15.97 2.32 16.68
N THR A 888 -14.98 2.51 17.56
CA THR A 888 -14.19 1.39 18.13
C THR A 888 -14.98 0.65 19.18
N GLU A 889 -15.76 1.35 19.98
CA GLU A 889 -16.70 0.74 20.91
C GLU A 889 -17.80 -0.01 20.16
N ASN A 890 -18.33 0.54 19.07
CA ASN A 890 -19.32 -0.13 18.23
C ASN A 890 -18.70 -1.33 17.49
N ALA A 891 -17.50 -1.22 16.93
CA ALA A 891 -16.80 -2.34 16.30
C ALA A 891 -16.41 -3.42 17.32
N PHE A 892 -16.01 -3.02 18.53
CA PHE A 892 -15.79 -3.92 19.65
C PHE A 892 -17.09 -4.61 20.05
N LEU A 893 -18.21 -3.89 20.17
CA LEU A 893 -19.53 -4.43 20.47
C LEU A 893 -20.00 -5.40 19.39
N GLU A 894 -19.85 -5.07 18.10
CA GLU A 894 -20.16 -5.95 16.98
C GLU A 894 -19.32 -7.23 17.05
N ASN A 895 -18.00 -7.10 17.22
CA ASN A 895 -17.09 -8.22 17.33
C ASN A 895 -17.37 -9.09 18.57
N LEU A 896 -17.66 -8.48 19.72
CA LEU A 896 -17.94 -9.14 20.98
C LEU A 896 -19.29 -9.84 20.94
N THR A 897 -20.32 -9.19 20.38
CA THR A 897 -21.66 -9.78 20.18
C THR A 897 -21.56 -10.99 19.26
N HIS A 898 -20.88 -10.85 18.11
CA HIS A 898 -20.64 -11.99 17.21
C HIS A 898 -19.80 -13.09 17.87
N ALA A 899 -18.82 -12.75 18.70
CA ALA A 899 -18.04 -13.75 19.42
C ALA A 899 -18.91 -14.53 20.43
N LEU A 900 -19.73 -13.83 21.23
CA LEU A 900 -20.65 -14.44 22.19
C LEU A 900 -21.74 -15.30 21.52
N GLU A 901 -22.27 -14.89 20.37
CA GLU A 901 -23.21 -15.69 19.57
C GLU A 901 -22.58 -17.00 19.05
N ASN A 902 -21.28 -16.97 18.74
CA ASN A 902 -20.54 -18.10 18.18
C ASN A 902 -19.90 -19.01 19.24
N ILE A 903 -19.91 -18.64 20.52
CA ILE A 903 -19.42 -19.51 21.61
C ILE A 903 -20.50 -20.57 21.88
N TRP A 904 -20.39 -21.68 21.14
CA TRP A 904 -21.34 -22.79 21.08
C TRP A 904 -21.41 -23.67 22.35
N LEU A 905 -20.82 -23.23 23.47
CA LEU A 905 -20.64 -24.06 24.67
C LEU A 905 -21.70 -23.86 25.77
N SER A 906 -22.42 -22.73 25.81
CA SER A 906 -23.46 -22.51 26.82
C SER A 906 -24.84 -22.45 26.19
N GLN A 907 -25.82 -23.17 26.74
CA GLN A 907 -27.25 -23.03 26.40
C GLN A 907 -27.85 -21.67 26.79
N SER A 908 -27.02 -20.74 27.27
CA SER A 908 -27.37 -19.45 27.82
C SER A 908 -27.26 -18.33 26.77
N LYS A 909 -28.17 -17.35 26.85
CA LYS A 909 -28.11 -16.13 26.03
C LYS A 909 -27.34 -15.05 26.80
N TYR A 910 -26.36 -14.41 26.16
CA TYR A 910 -25.64 -13.28 26.76
C TYR A 910 -26.07 -11.95 26.16
N VAL A 911 -25.99 -10.88 26.95
CA VAL A 911 -26.22 -9.50 26.53
C VAL A 911 -25.13 -8.61 27.11
N ILE A 912 -24.68 -7.62 26.34
CA ILE A 912 -23.63 -6.69 26.73
C ILE A 912 -24.27 -5.34 27.03
N HIS A 913 -23.88 -4.74 28.16
CA HIS A 913 -24.22 -3.35 28.48
C HIS A 913 -22.94 -2.53 28.53
N LYS A 914 -23.01 -1.29 28.02
CA LYS A 914 -21.91 -0.33 28.01
C LYS A 914 -21.98 0.62 29.21
N GLU A 915 -20.83 1.14 29.62
CA GLU A 915 -20.67 2.17 30.66
C GLU A 915 -21.45 1.84 31.94
N VAL A 916 -21.35 0.61 32.41
CA VAL A 916 -22.14 0.12 33.54
C VAL A 916 -21.56 0.63 34.84
N ALA A 917 -22.37 1.28 35.67
CA ALA A 917 -21.92 1.75 36.97
C ALA A 917 -21.53 0.57 37.87
N ILE A 918 -20.42 0.70 38.61
CA ILE A 918 -19.95 -0.36 39.51
C ILE A 918 -21.05 -0.75 40.53
N SER A 919 -21.81 0.23 41.02
CA SER A 919 -22.97 0.03 41.90
C SER A 919 -24.16 -0.71 41.27
N GLN A 920 -24.26 -0.74 39.93
CA GLN A 920 -25.27 -1.55 39.24
C GLN A 920 -24.87 -3.03 39.16
N VAL A 921 -23.56 -3.29 39.09
CA VAL A 921 -23.00 -4.65 39.05
C VAL A 921 -22.96 -5.26 40.45
N PHE A 922 -22.53 -4.48 41.45
CA PHE A 922 -22.38 -4.92 42.83
C PHE A 922 -23.33 -4.15 43.73
N GLN A 923 -24.37 -4.79 44.27
CA GLN A 923 -25.40 -4.12 45.08
C GLN A 923 -25.03 -4.00 46.57
N ASP A 924 -24.11 -4.83 47.07
CA ASP A 924 -23.77 -4.96 48.50
C ASP A 924 -22.27 -4.74 48.80
N ASN A 925 -21.61 -3.78 48.12
CA ASN A 925 -20.19 -3.55 48.36
C ASN A 925 -19.95 -2.63 49.58
N MET A 926 -19.21 -3.11 50.58
CA MET A 926 -18.87 -2.37 51.81
C MET A 926 -17.41 -1.89 51.86
N THR A 927 -16.67 -2.05 50.75
CA THR A 927 -15.25 -1.71 50.64
C THR A 927 -15.01 -0.95 49.34
N TYR A 928 -14.40 0.24 49.41
CA TYR A 928 -14.12 1.18 48.31
C TYR A 928 -15.26 2.17 47.91
N ASP A 929 -15.79 2.91 48.89
CA ASP A 929 -16.88 3.90 48.72
C ASP A 929 -16.64 4.94 47.60
N ASP A 930 -15.39 5.40 47.41
CA ASP A 930 -15.06 6.44 46.42
C ASP A 930 -15.35 6.01 44.97
N LEU A 931 -15.08 4.72 44.64
CA LEU A 931 -15.30 4.18 43.29
C LEU A 931 -16.70 3.61 43.11
N PHE A 932 -17.39 3.24 44.19
CA PHE A 932 -18.69 2.61 44.13
C PHE A 932 -19.77 3.51 43.49
N TYR A 933 -19.71 4.82 43.79
CA TYR A 933 -20.67 5.81 43.29
C TYR A 933 -20.21 6.53 42.01
N MET A 934 -18.91 6.57 41.72
CA MET A 934 -18.36 7.33 40.59
C MET A 934 -17.73 6.46 39.49
N GLY A 935 -17.39 5.21 39.77
CA GLY A 935 -16.73 4.31 38.83
C GLY A 935 -17.72 3.59 37.90
N ARG A 936 -17.30 3.38 36.66
CA ARG A 936 -18.01 2.60 35.64
C ARG A 936 -17.08 1.58 34.99
N PHE A 937 -17.62 0.44 34.56
CA PHE A 937 -16.97 -0.47 33.63
C PHE A 937 -17.31 -0.07 32.19
N ASP A 938 -16.35 -0.21 31.27
CA ASP A 938 -16.60 0.10 29.86
C ASP A 938 -17.65 -0.85 29.27
N PHE A 939 -17.52 -2.16 29.56
CA PHE A 939 -18.51 -3.17 29.19
C PHE A 939 -18.72 -4.19 30.31
N VAL A 940 -19.96 -4.67 30.44
CA VAL A 940 -20.29 -5.81 31.30
C VAL A 940 -21.13 -6.79 30.51
N VAL A 941 -20.72 -8.05 30.51
CA VAL A 941 -21.44 -9.17 29.91
C VAL A 941 -22.36 -9.77 30.95
N TYR A 942 -23.65 -9.88 30.59
CA TYR A 942 -24.69 -10.45 31.40
C TYR A 942 -25.21 -11.76 30.80
N GLU A 943 -25.45 -12.75 31.65
CA GLU A 943 -26.20 -13.95 31.30
C GLU A 943 -27.71 -13.70 31.51
N LYS A 944 -28.52 -13.98 30.49
CA LYS A 944 -29.98 -13.91 30.58
C LYS A 944 -30.55 -15.21 31.14
N GLN A 945 -31.05 -15.14 32.38
CA GLN A 945 -31.86 -16.19 33.00
C GLN A 945 -33.32 -15.73 33.09
N GLY A 946 -34.11 -16.03 32.05
CA GLY A 946 -35.51 -15.60 31.96
C GLY A 946 -35.64 -14.08 31.81
N LYS A 947 -36.12 -13.39 32.85
CA LYS A 947 -36.24 -11.91 32.91
C LYS A 947 -35.14 -11.23 33.73
N LYS A 948 -34.22 -12.00 34.33
CA LYS A 948 -33.10 -11.46 35.12
C LYS A 948 -31.81 -11.54 34.30
N GLU A 949 -30.99 -10.51 34.42
CA GLU A 949 -29.66 -10.40 33.84
C GLU A 949 -28.65 -10.48 34.99
N LEU A 950 -27.75 -11.46 34.94
CA LEU A 950 -26.71 -11.68 35.95
C LEU A 950 -25.35 -11.28 35.35
N PRO A 951 -24.59 -10.35 35.95
CA PRO A 951 -23.29 -9.97 35.45
C PRO A 951 -22.30 -11.14 35.60
N VAL A 952 -21.56 -11.44 34.55
CA VAL A 952 -20.61 -12.57 34.49
C VAL A 952 -19.18 -12.08 34.39
N LEU A 953 -18.95 -11.06 33.56
CA LEU A 953 -17.61 -10.57 33.21
C LEU A 953 -17.65 -9.07 32.97
N ALA A 954 -16.63 -8.35 33.46
CA ALA A 954 -16.37 -6.96 33.05
C ALA A 954 -15.24 -6.92 32.03
N ILE A 955 -15.34 -6.01 31.07
CA ILE A 955 -14.28 -5.74 30.09
C ILE A 955 -13.96 -4.25 30.11
N GLU A 956 -12.68 -3.93 30.22
CA GLU A 956 -12.12 -2.57 30.16
C GLU A 956 -11.28 -2.42 28.89
N LEU A 957 -11.42 -1.27 28.23
CA LEU A 957 -10.63 -0.91 27.08
C LEU A 957 -9.47 0.02 27.49
N ASP A 958 -8.28 -0.54 27.66
CA ASP A 958 -7.12 0.20 28.16
C ASP A 958 -6.48 1.05 27.03
N GLY A 959 -6.44 2.37 27.24
CA GLY A 959 -5.68 3.33 26.42
C GLY A 959 -4.24 3.55 26.89
N LYS A 960 -3.47 4.41 26.20
CA LYS A 960 -2.07 4.71 26.56
C LYS A 960 -1.94 5.26 28.00
N GLU A 961 -2.91 6.03 28.46
CA GLU A 961 -2.99 6.61 29.81
C GLU A 961 -3.02 5.56 30.93
N HIS A 962 -3.51 4.34 30.68
CA HIS A 962 -3.53 3.27 31.68
C HIS A 962 -2.12 2.76 32.02
N PHE A 963 -1.15 2.99 31.14
CA PHE A 963 0.24 2.58 31.31
C PHE A 963 1.17 3.72 31.74
N GLU A 964 0.73 4.97 31.63
CA GLU A 964 1.57 6.15 31.84
C GLU A 964 1.07 7.10 32.96
N ASP A 965 -0.24 7.10 33.28
CA ASP A 965 -0.84 7.97 34.30
C ASP A 965 -1.04 7.22 35.63
N ALA A 966 -0.32 7.66 36.67
CA ALA A 966 -0.37 7.07 38.01
C ALA A 966 -1.76 7.13 38.67
N VAL A 967 -2.60 8.12 38.32
CA VAL A 967 -3.96 8.24 38.85
C VAL A 967 -4.88 7.21 38.20
N VAL A 968 -4.71 6.97 36.90
CA VAL A 968 -5.47 5.95 36.15
C VAL A 968 -5.08 4.55 36.63
N GLN A 969 -3.80 4.29 36.83
CA GLN A 969 -3.29 3.02 37.37
C GLN A 969 -3.85 2.69 38.77
N GLU A 970 -3.95 3.68 39.66
CA GLU A 970 -4.52 3.47 40.99
C GLU A 970 -6.04 3.21 40.93
N ARG A 971 -6.76 3.88 40.01
CA ARG A 971 -8.17 3.60 39.74
C ARG A 971 -8.37 2.18 39.23
N ASP A 972 -7.52 1.74 38.30
CA ASP A 972 -7.54 0.41 37.71
C ASP A 972 -7.28 -0.69 38.73
N ARG A 973 -6.30 -0.47 39.61
CA ARG A 973 -6.02 -1.34 40.75
C ARG A 973 -7.25 -1.51 41.65
N LYS A 974 -7.97 -0.42 41.95
CA LYS A 974 -9.19 -0.46 42.76
C LYS A 974 -10.33 -1.20 42.05
N LYS A 975 -10.52 -1.01 40.73
CA LYS A 975 -11.50 -1.78 39.95
C LYS A 975 -11.20 -3.29 40.00
N ASN A 976 -9.95 -3.67 39.79
CA ASN A 976 -9.53 -5.07 39.86
C ASN A 976 -9.80 -5.67 41.26
N ALA A 977 -9.49 -4.93 42.33
CA ALA A 977 -9.74 -5.39 43.70
C ALA A 977 -11.24 -5.57 44.02
N ILE A 978 -12.11 -4.71 43.49
CA ILE A 978 -13.58 -4.83 43.66
C ILE A 978 -14.10 -6.08 42.94
N CYS A 979 -13.65 -6.32 41.70
CA CYS A 979 -14.01 -7.50 40.92
C CYS A 979 -13.55 -8.80 41.62
N GLU A 980 -12.31 -8.85 42.10
CA GLU A 980 -11.77 -9.98 42.87
C GLU A 980 -12.59 -10.26 44.14
N ALA A 981 -12.98 -9.21 44.89
CA ALA A 981 -13.75 -9.36 46.12
C ALA A 981 -15.15 -9.97 45.89
N HIS A 982 -15.72 -9.83 44.69
CA HIS A 982 -17.04 -10.34 44.32
C HIS A 982 -16.98 -11.56 43.40
N ASN A 983 -15.81 -12.19 43.25
CA ASN A 983 -15.57 -13.31 42.32
C ASN A 983 -16.02 -13.03 40.88
N MET A 984 -15.91 -11.78 40.42
CA MET A 984 -16.16 -11.39 39.04
C MET A 984 -14.82 -11.20 38.33
N GLU A 985 -14.65 -11.75 37.14
CA GLU A 985 -13.42 -11.56 36.38
C GLU A 985 -13.47 -10.23 35.62
N ILE A 986 -12.33 -9.57 35.50
CA ILE A 986 -12.15 -8.36 34.70
C ILE A 986 -11.10 -8.62 33.63
N ILE A 987 -11.50 -8.43 32.37
CA ILE A 987 -10.62 -8.56 31.22
C ILE A 987 -10.25 -7.16 30.75
N ARG A 988 -8.96 -6.89 30.64
CA ARG A 988 -8.43 -5.64 30.09
C ARG A 988 -7.95 -5.88 28.68
N VAL A 989 -8.52 -5.15 27.74
CA VAL A 989 -8.19 -5.23 26.32
C VAL A 989 -7.61 -3.89 25.91
N GLU A 990 -6.39 -3.87 25.40
CA GLU A 990 -5.85 -2.62 24.87
C GLU A 990 -6.69 -2.17 23.66
N ASN A 991 -6.98 -0.88 23.57
CA ASN A 991 -7.84 -0.31 22.52
C ASN A 991 -7.38 -0.69 21.10
N SER A 992 -6.09 -0.89 20.91
CA SER A 992 -5.49 -1.35 19.65
C SER A 992 -5.98 -2.74 19.21
N TYR A 993 -6.35 -3.62 20.14
CA TYR A 993 -6.87 -4.96 19.85
C TYR A 993 -8.40 -5.04 19.82
N ALA A 994 -9.11 -4.02 20.28
CA ALA A 994 -10.57 -3.98 20.33
C ALA A 994 -11.22 -4.19 18.94
N ARG A 995 -10.51 -3.85 17.86
CA ARG A 995 -10.95 -4.02 16.47
C ARG A 995 -10.70 -5.42 15.89
N ARG A 996 -9.95 -6.28 16.58
CA ARG A 996 -9.52 -7.58 16.05
C ARG A 996 -10.47 -8.69 16.52
N TYR A 997 -11.47 -9.04 15.71
CA TYR A 997 -12.45 -10.09 16.00
C TYR A 997 -11.84 -11.38 16.56
N ASN A 998 -10.82 -11.93 15.90
CA ASN A 998 -10.18 -13.19 16.31
C ASN A 998 -9.48 -13.10 17.68
N HIS A 999 -8.95 -11.92 18.03
CA HIS A 999 -8.32 -11.69 19.33
C HIS A 999 -9.37 -11.68 20.45
N ILE A 1000 -10.46 -10.93 20.25
CA ILE A 1000 -11.60 -10.88 21.18
C ILE A 1000 -12.22 -12.26 21.36
N LYS A 1001 -12.43 -12.98 20.26
CA LYS A 1001 -12.94 -14.36 20.28
C LYS A 1001 -12.01 -15.30 21.08
N GLY A 1002 -10.70 -15.21 20.88
CA GLY A 1002 -9.72 -16.03 21.61
C GLY A 1002 -9.78 -15.79 23.12
N ILE A 1003 -9.80 -14.52 23.54
CA ILE A 1003 -9.92 -14.13 24.95
C ILE A 1003 -11.19 -14.71 25.59
N LEU A 1004 -12.34 -14.57 24.91
CA LEU A 1004 -13.61 -15.08 25.43
C LEU A 1004 -13.66 -16.61 25.46
N MET A 1005 -13.12 -17.31 24.45
CA MET A 1005 -13.04 -18.77 24.46
C MET A 1005 -12.19 -19.29 25.62
N ASP A 1006 -11.06 -18.65 25.90
CA ASP A 1006 -10.21 -18.98 27.04
C ASP A 1006 -10.94 -18.76 28.37
N TYR A 1007 -11.70 -17.67 28.51
CA TYR A 1007 -12.51 -17.41 29.71
C TYR A 1007 -13.61 -18.48 29.90
N PHE A 1008 -14.48 -18.68 28.90
CA PHE A 1008 -15.60 -19.62 29.03
C PHE A 1008 -15.18 -21.10 29.10
N SER A 1009 -13.99 -21.46 28.62
CA SER A 1009 -13.44 -22.81 28.82
C SER A 1009 -12.91 -23.08 30.24
N ARG A 1010 -12.65 -22.03 31.04
CA ARG A 1010 -12.26 -22.15 32.45
C ARG A 1010 -13.46 -22.15 33.40
N VAL A 1011 -14.53 -21.48 33.00
CA VAL A 1011 -15.76 -21.30 33.80
C VAL A 1011 -16.72 -22.49 33.64
N HIS A 1012 -16.56 -23.32 32.61
CA HIS A 1012 -17.40 -24.49 32.31
C HIS A 1012 -16.66 -25.83 32.33
#